data_AF-A0A950DCD0-F1
#
_entry.id   AF-A0A950DCD0-F1
#
_cell.length_a   1.000
_cell.length_b   1.000
_cell.length_c   1.000
_cell.angle_alpha   90.00
_cell.angle_beta   90.00
_cell.angle_gamma   90.00
#
_symmetry.space_group_name_H-M   'P 1'
#
loop_
_entity.id
_entity.type
_entity.pdbx_description
1 polymer ?
#
loop_
_entity_poly.entity_id
_entity_poly.type
_entity_poly.pdbx_seq_one_letter_code
_entity_poly.pdbx_strand_id
1 'polypeptide(L)'
;MMRKVRCCWLLLLGLLPGCQPKTSLDSLPDVSQTLEAAGRRLSGSLSEGRLTTLATHAPELVAVLNARERDVLGRGYLRFQTRVPMVVEVAAPANTVPFWIDDQGFVASGTTLTNADTRWSLFRKSFPAGWVGLGVNGLDRTPPAHYVVFLRAPPGHPPLTKGAVTLGKNLPGGWCLVQARTGVSAAGDVCRPFATIPDDLDGSILLQPRHEQRHSTLLASGRVWKTHVPSTAGADQVTISYGSDPAHELAWSWRTEPGALKTAIRILPARFESAENDARQDLDLTGMRVVSGASTLVRSPNLLNDPVIRRHVATVSDLSPDTTYLYSLADGSSQGWGPWRTAKTGRCKPGRIEFLYMGDAQTGLQDWGRRLFTAYRRHPGIEFILLAGDLVDRGNERTNWDHFFLRAEEIFERIPVMPCVGNHEYLDQGPRLYRSFFALPRNGPAAIEPGLVYHFETGSAFFAVLDSTLAVSDPRAARLQAEWLDAVLSGSRAHWKFVMFHHPVYPSHPSRDNPELRRAWVPIFDKHRVDLVLQGHDHAYLRTYPMRGGSPQATAGEGTIYVVSVAGDKFYDQVQREYTEVGLTGTPTYQTIEIDDVENRLTYRAWTDAAEIADRLVITKPAVGQRPVVARRELSEVR
;
A
#
# COMPACT_ATOMS: atom_id res chain seq x y z
N MET A 1 69.03 69.64 3.08
CA MET A 1 68.87 68.88 4.34
C MET A 1 67.85 67.77 4.08
N MET A 2 68.19 66.53 4.40
CA MET A 2 67.62 65.27 3.89
C MET A 2 66.13 65.03 4.27
N ARG A 3 65.33 64.44 3.36
CA ARG A 3 64.78 63.06 3.48
C ARG A 3 63.91 62.64 2.29
N LYS A 4 63.95 61.33 2.05
CA LYS A 4 63.51 60.52 0.90
C LYS A 4 62.00 60.58 0.60
N VAL A 5 61.67 60.60 -0.70
CA VAL A 5 60.35 60.32 -1.26
C VAL A 5 60.07 58.81 -1.20
N ARG A 6 58.91 58.40 -0.68
CA ARG A 6 58.37 57.04 -0.81
C ARG A 6 57.00 57.12 -1.50
N CYS A 7 56.92 56.59 -2.72
CA CYS A 7 55.67 56.35 -3.43
C CYS A 7 54.95 55.15 -2.80
N CYS A 8 53.67 55.34 -2.47
CA CYS A 8 52.75 54.27 -2.10
C CYS A 8 52.29 53.52 -3.35
N TRP A 9 52.46 52.20 -3.36
CA TRP A 9 51.70 51.29 -4.24
C TRP A 9 50.70 50.53 -3.37
N LEU A 10 49.42 50.88 -3.50
CA LEU A 10 48.30 50.09 -2.98
C LEU A 10 47.99 49.00 -4.01
N LEU A 11 48.37 47.76 -3.70
CA LEU A 11 47.94 46.57 -4.42
C LEU A 11 46.52 46.21 -3.97
N LEU A 12 45.53 46.44 -4.84
CA LEU A 12 44.21 45.85 -4.74
C LEU A 12 44.33 44.34 -4.98
N LEU A 13 44.34 43.55 -3.90
CA LEU A 13 44.11 42.11 -3.95
C LEU A 13 42.60 41.85 -4.08
N GLY A 14 42.17 41.57 -5.31
CA GLY A 14 40.84 41.04 -5.58
C GLY A 14 40.70 39.64 -4.97
N LEU A 15 39.79 39.51 -4.00
CA LEU A 15 39.30 38.23 -3.48
C LEU A 15 38.45 37.54 -4.56
N LEU A 16 39.07 36.65 -5.32
CA LEU A 16 38.33 35.63 -6.08
C LEU A 16 37.75 34.62 -5.07
N PRO A 17 36.45 34.27 -5.13
CA PRO A 17 35.91 33.19 -4.31
C PRO A 17 36.55 31.88 -4.81
N GLY A 18 37.42 31.30 -3.99
CA GLY A 18 38.03 30.01 -4.27
C GLY A 18 36.95 28.94 -4.40
N CYS A 19 36.80 28.38 -5.61
CA CYS A 19 36.09 27.13 -5.83
C CYS A 19 36.78 26.04 -5.00
N GLN A 20 36.16 25.59 -3.92
CA GLN A 20 36.59 24.33 -3.32
C GLN A 20 36.46 23.21 -4.38
N PRO A 21 37.44 22.30 -4.48
CA PRO A 21 37.35 21.18 -5.41
C PRO A 21 36.12 20.34 -5.06
N LYS A 22 35.24 20.12 -6.05
CA LYS A 22 34.04 19.29 -5.87
C LYS A 22 34.45 17.89 -5.41
N THR A 23 33.78 17.38 -4.39
CA THR A 23 33.96 16.00 -3.89
C THR A 23 33.80 15.00 -5.04
N SER A 24 34.70 14.02 -5.11
CA SER A 24 34.66 12.98 -6.15
C SER A 24 33.35 12.19 -6.04
N LEU A 25 32.79 11.76 -7.18
CA LEU A 25 31.53 11.03 -7.20
C LEU A 25 31.56 9.74 -6.35
N ASP A 26 32.74 9.11 -6.27
CA ASP A 26 32.96 7.88 -5.49
C ASP A 26 32.96 8.11 -3.98
N SER A 27 33.22 9.34 -3.54
CA SER A 27 33.22 9.72 -2.13
C SER A 27 31.95 10.44 -1.69
N LEU A 28 31.00 10.68 -2.61
CA LEU A 28 29.70 11.25 -2.24
C LEU A 28 28.92 10.24 -1.37
N PRO A 29 28.38 10.69 -0.22
CA PRO A 29 27.54 9.86 0.64
C PRO A 29 26.30 9.38 -0.09
N ASP A 30 25.60 8.45 0.56
CA ASP A 30 24.34 7.93 0.09
C ASP A 30 23.24 9.02 0.07
N VAL A 31 22.38 8.96 -0.96
CA VAL A 31 21.30 9.93 -1.15
C VAL A 31 20.26 9.82 -0.04
N SER A 32 19.89 8.60 0.38
CA SER A 32 18.91 8.38 1.45
C SER A 32 19.42 8.92 2.77
N GLN A 33 20.69 8.64 3.11
CA GLN A 33 21.32 9.19 4.32
C GLN A 33 21.35 10.72 4.33
N THR A 34 21.57 11.32 3.15
CA THR A 34 21.58 12.78 3.00
C THR A 34 20.19 13.37 3.18
N LEU A 35 19.15 12.75 2.62
CA LEU A 35 17.75 13.16 2.81
C LEU A 35 17.35 13.08 4.29
N GLU A 36 17.71 12.00 4.99
CA GLU A 36 17.44 11.87 6.42
C GLU A 36 18.14 12.95 7.24
N ALA A 37 19.42 13.24 6.94
CA ALA A 37 20.18 14.28 7.64
C ALA A 37 19.58 15.66 7.40
N ALA A 38 19.19 15.98 6.16
CA ALA A 38 18.50 17.21 5.81
C ALA A 38 17.16 17.31 6.56
N GLY A 39 16.37 16.24 6.60
CA GLY A 39 15.12 16.21 7.33
C GLY A 39 15.29 16.44 8.83
N ARG A 40 16.23 15.74 9.48
CA ARG A 40 16.54 15.96 10.91
C ARG A 40 16.94 17.41 11.19
N ARG A 41 17.79 17.99 10.34
CA ARG A 41 18.23 19.40 10.44
C ARG A 41 17.06 20.36 10.32
N LEU A 42 16.18 20.19 9.33
CA LEU A 42 15.00 21.02 9.13
C LEU A 42 14.01 20.88 10.30
N SER A 43 13.78 19.67 10.81
CA SER A 43 12.93 19.42 12.00
C SER A 43 13.36 20.20 13.23
N GLY A 44 14.67 20.24 13.47
CA GLY A 44 15.25 20.88 14.65
C GLY A 44 15.31 22.40 14.55
N SER A 45 15.10 22.96 13.35
CA SER A 45 15.28 24.40 13.10
C SER A 45 13.99 25.13 12.71
N LEU A 46 12.96 24.41 12.24
CA LEU A 46 11.73 25.00 11.72
C LEU A 46 10.51 24.54 12.53
N SER A 47 9.49 25.41 12.60
CA SER A 47 8.19 25.05 13.18
C SER A 47 7.47 24.03 12.31
N GLU A 48 6.55 23.26 12.90
CA GLU A 48 5.72 22.29 12.18
C GLU A 48 4.90 22.93 11.06
N GLY A 49 4.35 24.12 11.31
CA GLY A 49 3.65 24.91 10.29
C GLY A 49 4.57 25.25 9.10
N ARG A 50 5.82 25.66 9.36
CA ARG A 50 6.77 25.97 8.29
C ARG A 50 7.20 24.72 7.52
N LEU A 51 7.44 23.59 8.20
CA LEU A 51 7.74 22.31 7.56
C LEU A 51 6.60 21.83 6.66
N THR A 52 5.36 22.06 7.09
CA THR A 52 4.14 21.76 6.32
C THR A 52 4.07 22.63 5.05
N THR A 53 4.35 23.92 5.16
CA THR A 53 4.44 24.82 3.99
C THR A 53 5.53 24.38 3.01
N LEU A 54 6.72 24.07 3.51
CA LEU A 54 7.83 23.57 2.69
C LEU A 54 7.46 22.28 1.96
N ALA A 55 6.79 21.36 2.65
CA ALA A 55 6.41 20.06 2.10
C ALA A 55 5.42 20.11 0.93
N THR A 56 4.80 21.27 0.71
CA THR A 56 3.81 21.48 -0.35
C THR A 56 4.36 22.28 -1.55
N HIS A 57 5.62 22.74 -1.50
CA HIS A 57 6.22 23.61 -2.52
C HIS A 57 7.66 23.20 -2.89
N ALA A 58 7.82 22.49 -4.01
CA ALA A 58 9.13 22.02 -4.53
C ALA A 58 10.24 23.09 -4.57
N PRO A 59 10.00 24.31 -5.10
CA PRO A 59 11.04 25.33 -5.18
C PRO A 59 11.58 25.74 -3.81
N GLU A 60 10.71 25.76 -2.78
CA GLU A 60 11.15 26.06 -1.43
C GLU A 60 11.98 24.91 -0.82
N LEU A 61 11.66 23.66 -1.12
CA LEU A 61 12.46 22.50 -0.66
C LEU A 61 13.89 22.56 -1.17
N VAL A 62 14.08 22.95 -2.43
CA VAL A 62 15.41 23.09 -3.03
C VAL A 62 16.19 24.26 -2.41
N ALA A 63 15.50 25.35 -2.04
CA ALA A 63 16.11 26.54 -1.45
C ALA A 63 16.61 26.32 -0.01
N VAL A 64 16.04 25.36 0.73
CA VAL A 64 16.45 25.06 2.12
C VAL A 64 17.59 24.04 2.25
N LEU A 65 18.05 23.47 1.13
CA LEU A 65 19.21 22.59 1.09
C LEU A 65 20.50 23.40 1.26
N ASN A 66 21.43 22.91 2.07
CA ASN A 66 22.78 23.46 2.09
C ASN A 66 23.59 23.00 0.87
N ALA A 67 24.74 23.65 0.63
CA ALA A 67 25.57 23.37 -0.55
C ALA A 67 26.00 21.90 -0.67
N ARG A 68 26.27 21.22 0.46
CA ARG A 68 26.68 19.80 0.46
C ARG A 68 25.50 18.88 0.14
N GLU A 69 24.34 19.12 0.73
CA GLU A 69 23.12 18.36 0.44
C GLU A 69 22.72 18.53 -1.02
N ARG A 70 22.71 19.77 -1.54
CA ARG A 70 22.41 20.07 -2.93
C ARG A 70 23.36 19.36 -3.90
N ASP A 71 24.65 19.30 -3.58
CA ASP A 71 25.65 18.60 -4.39
C ASP A 71 25.45 17.09 -4.41
N VAL A 72 25.20 16.47 -3.24
CA VAL A 72 24.93 15.03 -3.14
C VAL A 72 23.63 14.66 -3.86
N LEU A 73 22.55 15.39 -3.60
CA LEU A 73 21.25 15.15 -4.24
C LEU A 73 21.30 15.46 -5.73
N GLY A 74 22.16 16.38 -6.15
CA GLY A 74 22.32 16.77 -7.55
C GLY A 74 23.16 15.80 -8.38
N ARG A 75 24.05 15.00 -7.78
CA ARG A 75 24.97 14.11 -8.53
C ARG A 75 25.00 12.65 -8.06
N GLY A 76 24.38 12.35 -6.93
CA GLY A 76 24.59 11.11 -6.20
C GLY A 76 23.60 9.99 -6.47
N TYR A 77 22.54 10.22 -7.25
CA TYR A 77 21.42 9.28 -7.41
C TYR A 77 21.70 8.21 -8.46
N LEU A 78 21.90 8.62 -9.72
CA LEU A 78 22.25 7.72 -10.82
C LEU A 78 23.74 7.92 -11.13
N ARG A 79 24.55 6.94 -10.75
CA ARG A 79 25.99 6.93 -10.99
C ARG A 79 26.34 5.82 -11.99
N PHE A 80 27.08 6.16 -13.03
CA PHE A 80 27.60 5.17 -13.97
C PHE A 80 28.98 5.56 -14.47
N GLN A 81 29.76 4.55 -14.85
CA GLN A 81 31.05 4.74 -15.49
C GLN A 81 30.94 4.54 -16.99
N THR A 82 31.78 5.27 -17.71
CA THR A 82 32.04 5.02 -19.12
C THR A 82 33.52 5.04 -19.44
N ARG A 83 33.90 4.22 -20.43
CA ARG A 83 35.28 4.12 -20.91
C ARG A 83 35.59 5.09 -22.05
N VAL A 84 34.56 5.73 -22.61
CA VAL A 84 34.69 6.64 -23.75
C VAL A 84 33.98 7.96 -23.43
N PRO A 85 34.39 9.09 -24.03
CA PRO A 85 33.59 10.32 -23.98
C PRO A 85 32.19 10.07 -24.54
N MET A 86 31.19 10.73 -23.98
CA MET A 86 29.79 10.58 -24.41
C MET A 86 28.99 11.87 -24.29
N VAL A 87 27.85 11.89 -24.97
CA VAL A 87 26.81 12.89 -24.78
C VAL A 87 25.68 12.26 -23.99
N VAL A 88 25.31 12.90 -22.88
CA VAL A 88 24.22 12.51 -22.01
C VAL A 88 23.05 13.44 -22.29
N GLU A 89 21.89 12.86 -22.61
CA GLU A 89 20.65 13.58 -22.79
C GLU A 89 19.61 13.13 -21.77
N VAL A 90 19.20 14.06 -20.92
CA VAL A 90 18.18 13.84 -19.91
C VAL A 90 16.86 14.31 -20.48
N ALA A 91 15.88 13.41 -20.60
CA ALA A 91 14.51 13.77 -20.89
C ALA A 91 13.72 13.76 -19.58
N ALA A 92 13.15 14.91 -19.22
CA ALA A 92 12.34 15.07 -18.02
C ALA A 92 10.95 15.63 -18.37
N PRO A 93 9.89 15.32 -17.60
CA PRO A 93 8.59 15.95 -17.80
C PRO A 93 8.71 17.48 -17.72
N ALA A 94 8.13 18.19 -18.69
CA ALA A 94 8.38 19.61 -18.90
C ALA A 94 8.03 20.50 -17.70
N ASN A 95 7.07 20.08 -16.88
CA ASN A 95 6.62 20.83 -15.71
C ASN A 95 7.36 20.47 -14.42
N THR A 96 8.23 19.45 -14.44
CA THR A 96 8.93 18.94 -13.26
C THR A 96 10.38 18.61 -13.60
N VAL A 97 11.08 19.59 -14.16
CA VAL A 97 12.49 19.48 -14.50
C VAL A 97 13.32 19.40 -13.20
N PRO A 98 14.20 18.39 -13.04
CA PRO A 98 15.01 18.29 -11.83
C PRO A 98 15.93 19.50 -11.63
N PHE A 99 16.00 20.02 -10.40
CA PHE A 99 16.76 21.24 -10.07
C PHE A 99 18.23 21.19 -10.48
N TRP A 100 18.81 19.99 -10.52
CA TRP A 100 20.23 19.79 -10.80
C TRP A 100 20.58 19.91 -12.29
N ILE A 101 19.60 19.95 -13.19
CA ILE A 101 19.83 20.15 -14.63
C ILE A 101 20.62 21.44 -14.84
N ASP A 102 20.15 22.54 -14.26
CA ASP A 102 20.81 23.85 -14.35
C ASP A 102 22.09 23.88 -13.50
N ASP A 103 22.08 23.33 -12.28
CA ASP A 103 23.27 23.30 -11.40
C ASP A 103 24.44 22.54 -12.01
N GLN A 104 24.14 21.54 -12.83
CA GLN A 104 25.14 20.75 -13.53
C GLN A 104 25.48 21.31 -14.91
N GLY A 105 24.84 22.38 -15.38
CA GLY A 105 25.13 23.02 -16.66
C GLY A 105 24.71 22.16 -17.87
N PHE A 106 23.60 21.45 -17.77
CA PHE A 106 22.96 20.89 -18.96
C PHE A 106 22.30 22.02 -19.77
N VAL A 107 22.26 21.87 -21.09
CA VAL A 107 21.68 22.87 -22.00
C VAL A 107 20.43 22.29 -22.66
N ALA A 108 19.35 23.07 -22.73
CA ALA A 108 18.13 22.64 -23.43
C ALA A 108 18.43 22.33 -24.91
N SER A 109 17.96 21.18 -25.39
CA SER A 109 18.23 20.74 -26.76
C SER A 109 17.26 21.35 -27.78
N GLY A 110 16.17 21.98 -27.33
CA GLY A 110 15.08 22.47 -28.19
C GLY A 110 14.11 21.37 -28.67
N THR A 111 14.51 20.11 -28.60
CA THR A 111 13.68 18.93 -28.92
C THR A 111 12.76 18.56 -27.74
N THR A 112 11.60 17.96 -28.05
CA THR A 112 10.68 17.41 -27.04
C THR A 112 10.21 16.01 -27.41
N LEU A 113 9.97 15.16 -26.40
CA LEU A 113 9.26 13.88 -26.57
C LEU A 113 7.83 14.01 -26.02
N THR A 114 6.96 13.10 -26.45
CA THR A 114 5.60 12.97 -25.91
C THR A 114 5.26 11.50 -25.69
N ASN A 115 4.54 11.19 -24.61
CA ASN A 115 3.85 9.91 -24.43
C ASN A 115 2.51 10.14 -23.74
N ALA A 116 1.44 9.55 -24.28
CA ALA A 116 0.06 9.75 -23.81
C ALA A 116 -0.23 11.25 -23.52
N ASP A 117 -0.19 11.64 -22.24
CA ASP A 117 -0.52 12.99 -21.76
C ASP A 117 0.68 13.81 -21.26
N THR A 118 1.91 13.30 -21.38
CA THR A 118 3.11 13.97 -20.84
C THR A 118 4.03 14.48 -21.94
N ARG A 119 4.37 15.77 -21.86
CA ARG A 119 5.42 16.40 -22.67
C ARG A 119 6.75 16.37 -21.93
N TRP A 120 7.81 16.02 -22.62
CA TRP A 120 9.16 15.87 -22.08
C TRP A 120 10.11 16.86 -22.74
N SER A 121 10.91 17.55 -21.93
CA SER A 121 11.97 18.45 -22.37
C SER A 121 13.32 17.73 -22.31
N LEU A 122 14.15 17.89 -23.34
CA LEU A 122 15.48 17.29 -23.38
C LEU A 122 16.59 18.30 -23.04
N PHE A 123 17.55 17.83 -22.25
CA PHE A 123 18.69 18.59 -21.79
C PHE A 123 19.98 17.80 -22.05
N ARG A 124 20.98 18.45 -22.64
CA ARG A 124 22.19 17.80 -23.16
C ARG A 124 23.43 18.30 -22.43
N LYS A 125 24.37 17.37 -22.17
CA LYS A 125 25.72 17.69 -21.71
C LYS A 125 26.74 16.64 -22.16
N SER A 126 27.92 17.08 -22.55
CA SER A 126 29.04 16.17 -22.88
C SER A 126 29.85 15.82 -21.63
N PHE A 127 30.23 14.56 -21.51
CA PHE A 127 31.06 14.04 -20.42
C PHE A 127 32.31 13.36 -20.98
N PRO A 128 33.49 13.54 -20.36
CA PRO A 128 34.67 12.75 -20.67
C PRO A 128 34.49 11.29 -20.21
N ALA A 129 35.43 10.42 -20.61
CA ALA A 129 35.52 9.08 -20.03
C ALA A 129 35.70 9.17 -18.50
N GLY A 130 35.04 8.29 -17.75
CA GLY A 130 35.05 8.27 -16.29
C GLY A 130 33.64 8.17 -15.69
N TRP A 131 33.49 8.70 -14.48
CA TRP A 131 32.22 8.70 -13.76
C TRP A 131 31.30 9.82 -14.21
N VAL A 132 30.03 9.48 -14.39
CA VAL A 132 28.91 10.40 -14.57
C VAL A 132 27.96 10.21 -13.40
N GLY A 133 27.54 11.32 -12.79
CA GLY A 133 26.62 11.34 -11.66
C GLY A 133 25.46 12.28 -11.94
N LEU A 134 24.24 11.73 -11.92
CA LEU A 134 22.99 12.45 -12.12
C LEU A 134 22.19 12.45 -10.81
N GLY A 135 21.38 13.49 -10.64
CA GLY A 135 20.71 13.76 -9.36
C GLY A 135 19.36 13.08 -9.22
N VAL A 136 18.71 13.37 -8.11
CA VAL A 136 17.37 12.87 -7.77
C VAL A 136 16.31 13.36 -8.75
N ASN A 137 15.21 12.62 -8.91
CA ASN A 137 14.11 13.02 -9.80
C ASN A 137 13.38 14.28 -9.32
N GLY A 138 13.26 14.42 -8.00
CA GLY A 138 12.60 15.50 -7.31
C GLY A 138 12.73 15.28 -5.81
N LEU A 139 12.33 16.28 -5.02
CA LEU A 139 12.33 16.22 -3.54
C LEU A 139 10.91 16.06 -2.97
N ASP A 140 9.91 16.05 -3.84
CA ASP A 140 8.50 15.92 -3.54
C ASP A 140 7.79 15.00 -4.57
N ARG A 141 6.47 14.96 -4.50
CA ARG A 141 5.62 14.12 -5.37
C ARG A 141 5.11 14.81 -6.63
N THR A 142 5.58 16.02 -6.93
CA THR A 142 5.15 16.73 -8.15
C THR A 142 5.48 16.00 -9.45
N PRO A 143 6.60 15.25 -9.58
CA PRO A 143 6.92 14.58 -10.84
C PRO A 143 5.89 13.49 -11.22
N PRO A 144 5.21 13.60 -12.37
CA PRO A 144 4.26 12.59 -12.83
C PRO A 144 4.97 11.32 -13.35
N ALA A 145 6.25 11.44 -13.72
CA ALA A 145 7.11 10.37 -14.15
C ALA A 145 8.56 10.64 -13.70
N HIS A 146 9.41 9.63 -13.79
CA HIS A 146 10.85 9.80 -13.56
C HIS A 146 11.54 10.28 -14.85
N TYR A 147 12.59 11.10 -14.75
CA TYR A 147 13.45 11.41 -15.91
C TYR A 147 14.08 10.14 -16.50
N VAL A 148 14.33 10.14 -17.81
CA VAL A 148 15.08 9.09 -18.50
C VAL A 148 16.35 9.65 -19.11
N VAL A 149 17.32 8.78 -19.41
CA VAL A 149 18.62 9.21 -19.91
C VAL A 149 18.98 8.48 -21.20
N PHE A 150 19.17 9.24 -22.27
CA PHE A 150 19.72 8.76 -23.53
C PHE A 150 21.24 8.99 -23.54
N LEU A 151 21.99 7.94 -23.83
CA LEU A 151 23.44 7.97 -23.91
C LEU A 151 23.85 7.75 -25.36
N ARG A 152 24.60 8.69 -25.93
CA ARG A 152 25.06 8.65 -27.32
C ARG A 152 26.54 8.98 -27.44
N ALA A 153 27.12 8.52 -28.54
CA ALA A 153 28.50 8.85 -28.86
C ALA A 153 28.62 10.34 -29.24
N PRO A 154 29.76 10.99 -29.00
CA PRO A 154 30.00 12.34 -29.49
C PRO A 154 29.92 12.38 -31.03
N PRO A 155 29.59 13.53 -31.65
CA PRO A 155 29.60 13.66 -33.10
C PRO A 155 30.91 13.16 -33.71
N GLY A 156 30.83 12.30 -34.73
CA GLY A 156 32.00 11.70 -35.39
C GLY A 156 32.54 10.41 -34.75
N HIS A 157 31.93 9.90 -33.68
CA HIS A 157 32.30 8.63 -33.04
C HIS A 157 31.28 7.50 -33.36
N PRO A 158 31.70 6.22 -33.34
CA PRO A 158 30.79 5.11 -33.57
C PRO A 158 29.70 5.00 -32.47
N PRO A 159 28.51 4.46 -32.78
CA PRO A 159 27.44 4.27 -31.81
C PRO A 159 27.88 3.50 -30.57
N LEU A 160 27.37 3.90 -29.40
CA LEU A 160 27.67 3.23 -28.14
C LEU A 160 26.99 1.86 -28.07
N THR A 161 27.71 0.86 -27.55
CA THR A 161 27.14 -0.44 -27.17
C THR A 161 26.87 -0.49 -25.67
N LYS A 162 25.95 -1.34 -25.21
CA LYS A 162 25.60 -1.46 -23.78
C LYS A 162 26.83 -1.71 -22.88
N GLY A 163 27.86 -2.39 -23.39
CA GLY A 163 29.11 -2.65 -22.66
C GLY A 163 30.00 -1.42 -22.43
N ALA A 164 29.70 -0.28 -23.05
CA ALA A 164 30.41 0.98 -22.83
C ALA A 164 30.00 1.69 -21.51
N VAL A 165 28.96 1.18 -20.83
CA VAL A 165 28.36 1.77 -19.64
C VAL A 165 28.28 0.73 -18.54
N THR A 166 28.86 1.05 -17.39
CA THR A 166 28.74 0.23 -16.18
C THR A 166 27.97 1.03 -15.13
N LEU A 167 26.78 0.56 -14.78
CA LEU A 167 26.01 1.14 -13.68
C LEU A 167 26.74 0.94 -12.34
N GLY A 168 26.62 1.93 -11.45
CA GLY A 168 27.04 1.79 -10.07
C GLY A 168 26.32 0.62 -9.36
N LYS A 169 26.91 0.12 -8.28
CA LYS A 169 26.26 -0.90 -7.44
C LYS A 169 25.12 -0.25 -6.65
N ASN A 170 24.03 -1.00 -6.44
CA ASN A 170 22.91 -0.62 -5.59
C ASN A 170 22.25 0.73 -5.95
N LEU A 171 22.07 1.00 -7.24
CA LEU A 171 21.40 2.25 -7.65
C LEU A 171 19.93 2.24 -7.23
N PRO A 172 19.43 3.34 -6.63
CA PRO A 172 18.00 3.55 -6.44
C PRO A 172 17.29 3.68 -7.80
N GLY A 173 15.98 3.43 -7.86
CA GLY A 173 15.20 3.65 -9.09
C GLY A 173 15.06 2.45 -10.03
N GLY A 174 15.76 1.34 -9.77
CA GLY A 174 15.59 0.10 -10.53
C GLY A 174 15.98 0.20 -12.01
N TRP A 175 17.04 0.95 -12.31
CA TRP A 175 17.45 1.28 -13.68
C TRP A 175 17.80 0.06 -14.54
N CYS A 176 17.34 0.05 -15.79
CA CYS A 176 17.74 -0.93 -16.80
C CYS A 176 18.25 -0.27 -18.09
N LEU A 177 19.09 -1.00 -18.83
CA LEU A 177 19.63 -0.55 -20.12
C LEU A 177 18.86 -1.20 -21.27
N VAL A 178 18.14 -0.37 -22.03
CA VAL A 178 17.50 -0.79 -23.29
C VAL A 178 18.06 0.00 -24.46
N GLN A 179 17.69 -0.41 -25.67
CA GLN A 179 17.99 0.35 -26.88
C GLN A 179 16.79 1.23 -27.19
N ALA A 180 17.00 2.53 -27.39
CA ALA A 180 15.96 3.44 -27.82
C ALA A 180 15.54 3.09 -29.25
N ARG A 181 14.24 2.85 -29.45
CA ARG A 181 13.59 2.57 -30.73
C ARG A 181 12.14 3.05 -30.62
N THR A 182 11.44 3.20 -31.75
CA THR A 182 9.99 3.42 -31.77
C THR A 182 9.27 2.36 -30.92
N GLY A 183 8.36 2.80 -30.06
CA GLY A 183 7.64 1.93 -29.11
C GLY A 183 8.32 1.75 -27.75
N VAL A 184 9.49 2.35 -27.51
CA VAL A 184 10.14 2.33 -26.18
C VAL A 184 9.39 3.22 -25.18
N SER A 185 9.22 2.74 -23.94
CA SER A 185 8.54 3.46 -22.86
C SER A 185 9.49 4.32 -22.02
N ALA A 186 8.94 5.28 -21.27
CA ALA A 186 9.73 6.08 -20.32
C ALA A 186 10.10 5.31 -19.03
N ALA A 187 9.50 4.15 -18.79
CA ALA A 187 9.79 3.32 -17.62
C ALA A 187 9.78 1.82 -18.01
N GLY A 188 10.48 1.01 -17.23
CA GLY A 188 10.63 -0.43 -17.49
C GLY A 188 9.47 -1.31 -17.00
N ASP A 189 8.62 -0.78 -16.13
CA ASP A 189 7.52 -1.45 -15.40
C ASP A 189 6.12 -0.98 -15.84
N VAL A 190 6.03 0.02 -16.73
CA VAL A 190 4.77 0.55 -17.26
C VAL A 190 4.87 0.74 -18.76
N CYS A 191 3.95 0.13 -19.52
CA CYS A 191 3.89 0.26 -20.97
C CYS A 191 3.23 1.61 -21.36
N ARG A 192 4.07 2.64 -21.55
CA ARG A 192 3.70 3.99 -22.02
C ARG A 192 4.73 4.49 -23.02
N PRO A 193 4.66 4.02 -24.28
CA PRO A 193 5.67 4.31 -25.29
C PRO A 193 5.70 5.80 -25.64
N PHE A 194 6.90 6.32 -25.93
CA PHE A 194 7.03 7.61 -26.61
C PHE A 194 6.39 7.53 -27.99
N ALA A 195 5.63 8.57 -28.36
CA ALA A 195 4.93 8.64 -29.64
C ALA A 195 5.92 8.59 -30.82
N THR A 196 7.02 9.32 -30.70
CA THR A 196 8.13 9.34 -31.67
C THR A 196 9.46 9.50 -30.93
N ILE A 197 10.50 8.85 -31.44
CA ILE A 197 11.89 9.05 -31.01
C ILE A 197 12.60 9.86 -32.10
N PRO A 198 13.26 10.99 -31.77
CA PRO A 198 14.08 11.75 -32.70
C PRO A 198 15.17 10.89 -33.33
N ASP A 199 15.48 11.13 -34.61
CA ASP A 199 16.47 10.35 -35.36
C ASP A 199 17.86 10.35 -34.70
N ASP A 200 18.24 11.44 -34.02
CA ASP A 200 19.51 11.55 -33.31
C ASP A 200 19.57 10.78 -31.98
N LEU A 201 18.43 10.23 -31.54
CA LEU A 201 18.27 9.37 -30.37
C LEU A 201 17.89 7.93 -30.72
N ASP A 202 17.40 7.68 -31.93
CA ASP A 202 17.11 6.33 -32.38
C ASP A 202 18.37 5.46 -32.37
N GLY A 203 18.29 4.30 -31.73
CA GLY A 203 19.39 3.36 -31.56
C GLY A 203 20.34 3.69 -30.42
N SER A 204 20.17 4.80 -29.70
CA SER A 204 20.99 5.13 -28.53
C SER A 204 20.72 4.17 -27.37
N ILE A 205 21.58 4.19 -26.35
CA ILE A 205 21.31 3.49 -25.09
C ILE A 205 20.32 4.34 -24.30
N LEU A 206 19.25 3.73 -23.80
CA LEU A 206 18.29 4.35 -22.90
C LEU A 206 18.41 3.72 -21.51
N LEU A 207 18.65 4.55 -20.50
CA LEU A 207 18.50 4.19 -19.10
C LEU A 207 17.05 4.45 -18.69
N GLN A 208 16.30 3.38 -18.45
CA GLN A 208 14.91 3.42 -17.99
C GLN A 208 14.85 3.18 -16.48
N PRO A 209 14.21 4.06 -15.70
CA PRO A 209 13.86 3.78 -14.31
C PRO A 209 12.58 2.92 -14.21
N ARG A 210 12.24 2.51 -13.00
CA ARG A 210 10.89 2.02 -12.66
C ARG A 210 9.99 3.21 -12.33
N HIS A 211 8.80 3.24 -12.92
CA HIS A 211 7.76 4.25 -12.71
C HIS A 211 7.33 4.30 -11.23
N GLU A 212 7.23 3.15 -10.56
CA GLU A 212 6.87 3.11 -9.14
C GLU A 212 7.92 3.80 -8.24
N GLN A 213 9.18 3.89 -8.69
CA GLN A 213 10.28 4.51 -7.95
C GLN A 213 10.47 6.01 -8.25
N ARG A 214 9.56 6.64 -9.00
CA ARG A 214 9.63 8.08 -9.37
C ARG A 214 9.66 9.04 -8.18
N HIS A 215 9.17 8.59 -7.02
CA HIS A 215 9.16 9.31 -5.75
C HIS A 215 10.06 8.63 -4.70
N SER A 216 11.13 7.96 -5.13
CA SER A 216 12.08 7.29 -4.23
C SER A 216 12.92 8.26 -3.38
N THR A 217 12.93 9.56 -3.70
CA THR A 217 13.78 10.59 -3.07
C THR A 217 12.98 11.74 -2.46
N LEU A 218 12.01 11.41 -1.61
CA LEU A 218 11.20 12.42 -0.95
C LEU A 218 11.96 13.02 0.24
N LEU A 219 12.15 14.33 0.21
CA LEU A 219 12.49 15.09 1.41
C LEU A 219 11.22 15.42 2.19
N ALA A 220 10.10 15.64 1.49
CA ALA A 220 8.82 15.91 2.09
C ALA A 220 7.68 15.26 1.30
N SER A 221 6.69 14.69 2.00
CA SER A 221 5.64 13.83 1.42
C SER A 221 4.22 14.40 1.54
N GLY A 222 4.05 15.65 1.97
CA GLY A 222 2.73 16.24 2.23
C GLY A 222 2.65 16.84 3.64
N ARG A 223 1.46 16.78 4.25
CA ARG A 223 1.07 17.66 5.38
C ARG A 223 1.86 17.49 6.68
N VAL A 224 2.57 16.40 6.94
CA VAL A 224 3.19 16.20 8.26
C VAL A 224 4.49 15.39 8.21
N TRP A 225 5.57 15.96 8.74
CA TRP A 225 6.84 15.26 8.99
C TRP A 225 6.86 14.56 10.35
N LYS A 226 5.75 14.63 11.08
CA LYS A 226 5.58 14.13 12.45
C LYS A 226 4.31 13.30 12.54
N THR A 227 4.29 12.35 13.46
CA THR A 227 3.08 11.64 13.85
C THR A 227 2.57 12.19 15.16
N HIS A 228 1.25 12.27 15.32
CA HIS A 228 0.60 12.65 16.59
C HIS A 228 0.53 11.50 17.59
N VAL A 229 0.88 10.28 17.15
CA VAL A 229 0.89 9.05 17.97
C VAL A 229 2.25 8.35 17.88
N PRO A 230 3.33 8.99 18.38
CA PRO A 230 4.66 8.39 18.38
C PRO A 230 4.65 7.07 19.18
N SER A 231 5.48 6.12 18.77
CA SER A 231 5.63 4.85 19.47
C SER A 231 6.15 5.06 20.91
N THR A 232 5.74 4.16 21.80
CA THR A 232 6.20 4.11 23.20
C THR A 232 6.68 2.70 23.53
N ALA A 233 7.25 2.49 24.72
CA ALA A 233 7.55 1.13 25.20
C ALA A 233 6.32 0.22 25.20
N GLY A 234 5.15 0.76 25.57
CA GLY A 234 3.89 0.02 25.64
C GLY A 234 3.35 -0.40 24.28
N ALA A 235 2.65 -1.54 24.25
CA ALA A 235 2.03 -2.07 23.05
C ALA A 235 0.83 -1.23 22.60
N ASP A 236 0.88 -0.72 21.38
CA ASP A 236 -0.22 -0.03 20.69
C ASP A 236 -0.40 -0.56 19.25
N GLN A 237 -1.36 0.00 18.50
CA GLN A 237 -1.72 -0.45 17.14
C GLN A 237 -1.87 -1.98 17.07
N VAL A 238 -2.57 -2.53 18.06
CA VAL A 238 -2.79 -3.96 18.20
C VAL A 238 -3.80 -4.39 17.14
N THR A 239 -3.48 -5.47 16.45
CA THR A 239 -4.34 -6.14 15.48
C THR A 239 -4.37 -7.61 15.82
N ILE A 240 -5.56 -8.21 15.69
CA ILE A 240 -5.77 -9.64 15.72
C ILE A 240 -6.12 -10.08 14.31
N SER A 241 -5.62 -11.24 13.88
CA SER A 241 -6.02 -11.90 12.65
C SER A 241 -6.22 -13.38 12.92
N TYR A 242 -7.07 -14.03 12.13
CA TYR A 242 -7.12 -15.50 12.14
C TYR A 242 -5.82 -16.08 11.57
N GLY A 243 -5.43 -17.23 12.12
CA GLY A 243 -4.47 -18.13 11.48
C GLY A 243 -5.08 -18.85 10.28
N SER A 244 -4.37 -19.85 9.74
CA SER A 244 -4.94 -20.70 8.67
C SER A 244 -6.08 -21.59 9.18
N ASP A 245 -6.11 -21.85 10.49
CA ASP A 245 -7.21 -22.51 11.19
C ASP A 245 -7.78 -21.54 12.25
N PRO A 246 -8.77 -20.71 11.89
CA PRO A 246 -9.40 -19.75 12.81
C PRO A 246 -9.87 -20.35 14.13
N ALA A 247 -10.23 -21.64 14.15
CA ALA A 247 -10.77 -22.30 15.34
C ALA A 247 -9.69 -22.62 16.39
N HIS A 248 -8.43 -22.78 15.95
CA HIS A 248 -7.35 -23.20 16.84
C HIS A 248 -6.15 -22.24 16.82
N GLU A 249 -6.18 -21.20 15.97
CA GLU A 249 -5.05 -20.31 15.77
C GLU A 249 -5.48 -18.84 15.59
N LEU A 250 -4.88 -17.97 16.41
CA LEU A 250 -4.96 -16.52 16.27
C LEU A 250 -3.55 -15.92 16.19
N ALA A 251 -3.41 -14.84 15.45
CA ALA A 251 -2.17 -14.08 15.33
C ALA A 251 -2.38 -12.63 15.81
N TRP A 252 -1.45 -12.14 16.61
CA TRP A 252 -1.39 -10.75 17.06
C TRP A 252 -0.25 -10.04 16.38
N SER A 253 -0.48 -8.79 15.95
CA SER A 253 0.59 -7.86 15.63
C SER A 253 0.39 -6.53 16.35
N TRP A 254 1.46 -5.97 16.91
CA TRP A 254 1.44 -4.70 17.64
C TRP A 254 2.73 -3.90 17.42
N ARG A 255 2.69 -2.63 17.78
CA ARG A 255 3.81 -1.69 17.70
C ARG A 255 4.33 -1.35 19.09
N THR A 256 5.63 -1.10 19.15
CA THR A 256 6.34 -0.48 20.27
C THR A 256 7.50 0.38 19.73
N GLU A 257 8.16 1.11 20.61
CA GLU A 257 9.43 1.78 20.32
C GLU A 257 10.57 0.76 20.06
N PRO A 258 11.65 1.16 19.37
CA PRO A 258 12.74 0.25 19.00
C PRO A 258 13.39 -0.52 20.15
N GLY A 259 13.42 0.05 21.36
CA GLY A 259 14.07 -0.51 22.56
C GLY A 259 13.30 -1.66 23.23
N ALA A 260 12.02 -1.83 22.92
CA ALA A 260 11.15 -2.86 23.50
C ALA A 260 11.44 -4.26 22.90
N LEU A 261 12.47 -4.94 23.39
CA LEU A 261 12.95 -6.19 22.75
C LEU A 261 12.04 -7.41 22.99
N LYS A 262 11.30 -7.44 24.10
CA LYS A 262 10.48 -8.59 24.49
C LYS A 262 9.26 -8.71 23.58
N THR A 263 9.12 -9.87 22.94
CA THR A 263 7.94 -10.21 22.12
C THR A 263 7.26 -11.42 22.71
N ALA A 264 6.19 -11.19 23.48
CA ALA A 264 5.43 -12.27 24.09
C ALA A 264 3.98 -11.87 24.32
N ILE A 265 3.10 -12.86 24.29
CA ILE A 265 1.70 -12.78 24.70
C ILE A 265 1.47 -13.73 25.86
N ARG A 266 0.74 -13.30 26.88
CA ARG A 266 0.16 -14.18 27.89
C ARG A 266 -1.32 -14.32 27.61
N ILE A 267 -1.83 -15.54 27.69
CA ILE A 267 -3.19 -15.87 27.24
C ILE A 267 -3.77 -17.01 28.06
N LEU A 268 -5.08 -16.92 28.34
CA LEU A 268 -5.86 -17.94 29.06
C LEU A 268 -7.33 -17.88 28.63
N PRO A 269 -8.08 -19.00 28.65
CA PRO A 269 -9.51 -18.97 28.40
C PRO A 269 -10.23 -18.03 29.38
N ALA A 270 -11.15 -17.22 28.88
CA ALA A 270 -12.02 -16.40 29.72
C ALA A 270 -13.04 -17.28 30.46
N ARG A 271 -13.36 -16.93 31.71
CA ARG A 271 -14.36 -17.66 32.52
C ARG A 271 -15.80 -17.39 32.08
N PHE A 272 -16.06 -16.22 31.51
CA PHE A 272 -17.37 -15.79 31.02
C PHE A 272 -17.27 -15.37 29.55
N GLU A 273 -18.37 -15.48 28.81
CA GLU A 273 -18.43 -15.17 27.37
C GLU A 273 -18.24 -13.67 27.07
N SER A 274 -18.47 -12.78 28.05
CA SER A 274 -18.29 -11.33 27.91
C SER A 274 -17.06 -10.79 28.63
N ALA A 275 -16.34 -9.92 27.93
CA ALA A 275 -15.21 -9.14 28.40
C ALA A 275 -15.63 -7.96 29.30
N GLU A 276 -16.59 -8.14 30.20
CA GLU A 276 -16.83 -7.12 31.21
C GLU A 276 -15.61 -7.06 32.13
N ASN A 277 -15.25 -5.85 32.56
CA ASN A 277 -14.21 -5.66 33.57
C ASN A 277 -14.61 -6.48 34.81
N ASP A 278 -13.93 -7.60 35.03
CA ASP A 278 -14.06 -8.31 36.30
C ASP A 278 -13.62 -7.33 37.38
N ALA A 279 -14.57 -6.93 38.24
CA ALA A 279 -14.30 -6.03 39.36
C ALA A 279 -13.36 -6.67 40.40
N ARG A 280 -12.99 -7.96 40.22
CA ARG A 280 -11.92 -8.60 40.97
C ARG A 280 -10.56 -8.19 40.40
N GLN A 281 -9.78 -7.49 41.21
CA GLN A 281 -8.39 -7.14 40.91
C GLN A 281 -7.45 -8.37 40.78
N ASP A 282 -7.90 -9.56 41.17
CA ASP A 282 -7.12 -10.80 41.15
C ASP A 282 -7.68 -11.79 40.11
N LEU A 283 -7.22 -11.69 38.87
CA LEU A 283 -7.48 -12.70 37.84
C LEU A 283 -6.83 -14.04 38.25
N ASP A 284 -7.59 -15.13 38.19
CA ASP A 284 -7.02 -16.47 38.32
C ASP A 284 -6.21 -16.78 37.06
N LEU A 285 -4.89 -16.78 37.21
CA LEU A 285 -3.94 -17.06 36.12
C LEU A 285 -3.63 -18.55 35.98
N THR A 286 -4.36 -19.43 36.67
CA THR A 286 -4.21 -20.88 36.52
C THR A 286 -4.47 -21.29 35.06
N GLY A 287 -3.52 -22.00 34.44
CA GLY A 287 -3.61 -22.38 33.03
C GLY A 287 -3.19 -21.31 32.04
N MET A 288 -2.73 -20.14 32.51
CA MET A 288 -2.14 -19.12 31.64
C MET A 288 -0.90 -19.65 30.91
N ARG A 289 -0.89 -19.45 29.59
CA ARG A 289 0.25 -19.75 28.73
C ARG A 289 0.97 -18.46 28.38
N VAL A 290 2.30 -18.51 28.30
CA VAL A 290 3.12 -17.46 27.70
C VAL A 290 3.66 -17.97 26.38
N VAL A 291 3.37 -17.28 25.30
CA VAL A 291 3.83 -17.62 23.95
C VAL A 291 4.77 -16.53 23.47
N SER A 292 5.97 -16.94 23.04
CA SER A 292 6.95 -16.02 22.47
C SER A 292 6.64 -15.76 21.01
N GLY A 293 6.93 -14.55 20.54
CA GLY A 293 6.80 -14.15 19.15
C GLY A 293 8.11 -13.63 18.56
N ALA A 294 8.03 -12.99 17.41
CA ALA A 294 9.15 -12.34 16.73
C ALA A 294 8.88 -10.85 16.52
N SER A 295 9.93 -10.05 16.43
CA SER A 295 9.78 -8.63 16.09
C SER A 295 10.81 -8.18 15.06
N THR A 296 10.44 -7.14 14.31
CA THR A 296 11.29 -6.52 13.30
C THR A 296 11.25 -5.00 13.44
N LEU A 297 12.35 -4.34 13.05
CA LEU A 297 12.38 -2.89 12.98
C LEU A 297 11.80 -2.43 11.64
N VAL A 298 10.87 -1.49 11.69
CA VAL A 298 10.31 -0.82 10.52
C VAL A 298 10.84 0.60 10.47
N ARG A 299 11.51 0.94 9.37
CA ARG A 299 12.06 2.29 9.13
C ARG A 299 11.12 3.09 8.24
N SER A 300 10.91 4.34 8.64
CA SER A 300 10.14 5.37 7.93
C SER A 300 10.91 6.69 8.03
N PRO A 301 11.98 6.86 7.24
CA PRO A 301 12.95 7.96 7.41
C PRO A 301 12.34 9.36 7.28
N ASN A 302 11.22 9.48 6.56
CA ASN A 302 10.51 10.73 6.37
C ASN A 302 9.67 11.16 7.58
N LEU A 303 9.53 10.30 8.61
CA LEU A 303 8.82 10.59 9.85
C LEU A 303 9.82 10.95 10.95
N LEU A 304 10.01 12.24 11.20
CA LEU A 304 11.16 12.75 11.95
C LEU A 304 11.11 12.49 13.45
N ASN A 305 9.93 12.51 14.07
CA ASN A 305 9.77 12.32 15.51
C ASN A 305 9.63 10.85 15.92
N ASP A 306 9.47 9.93 14.96
CA ASP A 306 9.35 8.49 15.22
C ASP A 306 9.81 7.68 13.98
N PRO A 307 11.08 7.82 13.54
CA PRO A 307 11.55 7.31 12.25
C PRO A 307 11.73 5.79 12.22
N VAL A 308 11.80 5.15 13.39
CA VAL A 308 11.99 3.72 13.53
C VAL A 308 11.05 3.23 14.62
N ILE A 309 10.29 2.18 14.31
CA ILE A 309 9.48 1.45 15.28
C ILE A 309 9.82 -0.02 15.27
N ARG A 310 9.34 -0.73 16.27
CA ARG A 310 9.35 -2.18 16.30
C ARG A 310 7.94 -2.69 16.07
N ARG A 311 7.79 -3.62 15.12
CA ARG A 311 6.57 -4.40 14.92
C ARG A 311 6.78 -5.80 15.44
N HIS A 312 5.89 -6.22 16.31
CA HIS A 312 5.86 -7.51 16.93
C HIS A 312 4.79 -8.39 16.28
N VAL A 313 5.03 -9.69 16.26
CA VAL A 313 4.07 -10.71 15.83
C VAL A 313 4.17 -11.90 16.77
N ALA A 314 3.03 -12.42 17.23
CA ALA A 314 2.93 -13.68 17.94
C ALA A 314 1.73 -14.47 17.43
N THR A 315 1.95 -15.73 17.07
CA THR A 315 0.89 -16.67 16.69
C THR A 315 0.68 -17.64 17.85
N VAL A 316 -0.57 -17.79 18.28
CA VAL A 316 -0.95 -18.74 19.32
C VAL A 316 -1.81 -19.81 18.70
N SER A 317 -1.28 -21.03 18.68
CA SER A 317 -1.95 -22.23 18.21
C SER A 317 -2.48 -23.07 19.41
N ASP A 318 -3.13 -24.18 19.12
CA ASP A 318 -3.76 -25.08 20.10
C ASP A 318 -4.77 -24.35 21.00
N LEU A 319 -5.51 -23.40 20.42
CA LEU A 319 -6.64 -22.76 21.07
C LEU A 319 -7.89 -23.63 20.91
N SER A 320 -8.81 -23.53 21.86
CA SER A 320 -10.12 -24.17 21.77
C SER A 320 -11.01 -23.41 20.78
N PRO A 321 -11.79 -24.10 19.92
CA PRO A 321 -12.77 -23.46 19.04
C PRO A 321 -13.83 -22.66 19.79
N ASP A 322 -14.35 -21.62 19.15
CA ASP A 322 -15.48 -20.80 19.63
C ASP A 322 -15.32 -20.34 21.10
N THR A 323 -14.09 -19.99 21.49
CA THR A 323 -13.71 -19.70 22.88
C THR A 323 -13.16 -18.28 22.99
N THR A 324 -13.68 -17.54 23.97
CA THR A 324 -13.13 -16.23 24.34
C THR A 324 -11.88 -16.42 25.20
N TYR A 325 -10.82 -15.71 24.88
CA TYR A 325 -9.54 -15.70 25.59
C TYR A 325 -9.26 -14.32 26.16
N LEU A 326 -8.78 -14.28 27.41
CA LEU A 326 -8.09 -13.12 27.96
C LEU A 326 -6.64 -13.13 27.51
N TYR A 327 -6.14 -11.99 27.06
CA TYR A 327 -4.74 -11.86 26.67
C TYR A 327 -4.13 -10.53 27.09
N SER A 328 -2.81 -10.50 27.21
CA SER A 328 -2.04 -9.30 27.50
C SER A 328 -0.68 -9.41 26.81
N LEU A 329 -0.21 -8.27 26.27
CA LEU A 329 1.00 -8.18 25.45
C LEU A 329 2.15 -7.67 26.30
N ALA A 330 3.37 -8.12 26.01
CA ALA A 330 4.56 -7.55 26.63
C ALA A 330 4.62 -6.03 26.32
N ASP A 331 4.81 -5.22 27.35
CA ASP A 331 4.81 -3.75 27.26
C ASP A 331 6.21 -3.17 27.01
N GLY A 332 7.11 -3.97 26.45
CA GLY A 332 8.48 -3.59 26.17
C GLY A 332 9.42 -3.50 27.37
N SER A 333 8.91 -3.47 28.60
CA SER A 333 9.73 -3.50 29.81
C SER A 333 10.21 -4.93 30.13
N SER A 334 11.25 -5.05 30.97
CA SER A 334 11.84 -6.35 31.31
C SER A 334 10.89 -7.28 32.07
N GLN A 335 9.86 -6.75 32.74
CA GLN A 335 8.92 -7.51 33.57
C GLN A 335 7.43 -7.17 33.36
N GLY A 336 7.13 -6.13 32.57
CA GLY A 336 5.78 -5.60 32.44
C GLY A 336 4.95 -6.27 31.35
N TRP A 337 3.64 -6.13 31.54
CA TRP A 337 2.58 -6.64 30.70
C TRP A 337 1.54 -5.52 30.58
N GLY A 338 1.05 -5.29 29.37
CA GLY A 338 0.00 -4.31 29.12
C GLY A 338 -1.35 -4.72 29.69
N PRO A 339 -2.40 -3.90 29.48
CA PRO A 339 -3.73 -4.20 29.97
C PRO A 339 -4.26 -5.52 29.41
N TRP A 340 -5.13 -6.16 30.18
CA TRP A 340 -5.88 -7.34 29.73
C TRP A 340 -6.92 -6.94 28.69
N ARG A 341 -7.03 -7.76 27.66
CA ARG A 341 -7.96 -7.63 26.53
C ARG A 341 -8.57 -8.98 26.23
N THR A 342 -9.56 -9.02 25.34
CA THR A 342 -10.20 -10.26 24.92
C THR A 342 -10.13 -10.47 23.42
N ALA A 343 -10.08 -11.72 23.01
CA ALA A 343 -10.17 -12.16 21.63
C ALA A 343 -10.97 -13.46 21.58
N LYS A 344 -11.63 -13.74 20.45
CA LYS A 344 -12.41 -14.98 20.28
C LYS A 344 -11.87 -15.79 19.10
N THR A 345 -11.69 -17.10 19.29
CA THR A 345 -11.38 -18.03 18.19
C THR A 345 -12.60 -18.23 17.31
N GLY A 346 -12.35 -18.58 16.04
CA GLY A 346 -13.39 -18.94 15.09
C GLY A 346 -14.07 -20.27 15.45
N ARG A 347 -15.13 -20.58 14.71
CA ARG A 347 -15.92 -21.81 14.88
C ARG A 347 -15.35 -22.97 14.08
N CYS A 348 -15.42 -24.18 14.63
CA CYS A 348 -15.11 -25.43 13.93
C CYS A 348 -16.35 -26.18 13.41
N LYS A 349 -17.56 -25.72 13.78
CA LYS A 349 -18.84 -26.35 13.42
C LYS A 349 -19.79 -25.31 12.81
N PRO A 350 -20.70 -25.74 11.91
CA PRO A 350 -21.79 -24.90 11.43
C PRO A 350 -22.59 -24.24 12.56
N GLY A 351 -23.10 -23.05 12.32
CA GLY A 351 -23.81 -22.24 13.31
C GLY A 351 -24.22 -20.88 12.74
N ARG A 352 -24.45 -19.92 13.63
CA ARG A 352 -24.66 -18.52 13.24
C ARG A 352 -23.33 -17.76 13.27
N ILE A 353 -23.03 -17.07 12.19
CA ILE A 353 -21.82 -16.23 12.06
C ILE A 353 -22.28 -14.87 11.53
N GLU A 354 -21.83 -13.78 12.15
CA GLU A 354 -21.95 -12.43 11.60
C GLU A 354 -20.54 -11.85 11.40
N PHE A 355 -20.31 -11.21 10.25
CA PHE A 355 -19.06 -10.52 9.98
C PHE A 355 -19.29 -9.17 9.29
N LEU A 356 -18.34 -8.26 9.51
CA LEU A 356 -18.33 -6.93 8.92
C LEU A 356 -17.50 -6.93 7.65
N TYR A 357 -17.96 -6.22 6.63
CA TYR A 357 -17.22 -5.97 5.41
C TYR A 357 -17.23 -4.46 5.11
N MET A 358 -16.07 -3.90 4.79
CA MET A 358 -15.89 -2.50 4.39
C MET A 358 -14.83 -2.40 3.29
N GLY A 359 -15.07 -1.59 2.26
CA GLY A 359 -14.07 -1.24 1.23
C GLY A 359 -13.56 0.19 1.42
N ASP A 360 -12.35 0.47 0.94
CA ASP A 360 -11.85 1.83 0.66
C ASP A 360 -11.99 2.80 1.83
N ALA A 361 -11.39 2.46 2.97
CA ALA A 361 -11.27 3.39 4.10
C ALA A 361 -10.46 4.63 3.72
N GLN A 362 -9.39 4.43 2.94
CA GLN A 362 -8.50 5.36 2.24
C GLN A 362 -8.38 6.80 2.78
N THR A 363 -9.46 7.58 2.67
CA THR A 363 -9.57 8.99 3.08
C THR A 363 -10.79 9.19 4.00
N GLY A 364 -10.81 10.28 4.78
CA GLY A 364 -11.91 10.50 5.72
C GLY A 364 -11.89 9.55 6.93
N LEU A 365 -10.69 9.11 7.36
CA LEU A 365 -10.50 8.10 8.42
C LEU A 365 -11.21 8.42 9.74
N GLN A 366 -11.51 9.70 10.02
CA GLN A 366 -12.32 10.12 11.16
C GLN A 366 -13.74 9.55 11.09
N ASP A 367 -14.44 9.83 9.98
CA ASP A 367 -15.80 9.36 9.76
C ASP A 367 -15.83 7.85 9.54
N TRP A 368 -14.81 7.29 8.86
CA TRP A 368 -14.64 5.85 8.76
C TRP A 368 -14.53 5.17 10.13
N GLY A 369 -13.72 5.71 11.05
CA GLY A 369 -13.60 5.19 12.41
C GLY A 369 -14.92 5.27 13.19
N ARG A 370 -15.64 6.39 13.07
CA ARG A 370 -16.99 6.53 13.66
C ARG A 370 -17.96 5.48 13.12
N ARG A 371 -17.90 5.18 11.82
CA ARG A 371 -18.72 4.16 11.17
C ARG A 371 -18.37 2.75 11.65
N LEU A 372 -17.07 2.43 11.71
CA LEU A 372 -16.59 1.16 12.25
C LEU A 372 -17.09 0.95 13.69
N PHE A 373 -17.00 1.99 14.54
CA PHE A 373 -17.49 1.94 15.91
C PHE A 373 -19.02 1.82 16.00
N THR A 374 -19.74 2.50 15.11
CA THR A 374 -21.21 2.39 15.01
C THR A 374 -21.62 0.97 14.61
N ALA A 375 -20.94 0.37 13.62
CA ALA A 375 -21.18 -1.00 13.21
C ALA A 375 -20.94 -1.98 14.38
N TYR A 376 -19.78 -1.87 15.05
CA TYR A 376 -19.45 -2.69 16.22
C TYR A 376 -20.50 -2.59 17.33
N ARG A 377 -20.96 -1.37 17.66
CA ARG A 377 -21.97 -1.18 18.72
C ARG A 377 -23.36 -1.70 18.35
N ARG A 378 -23.75 -1.60 17.09
CA ARG A 378 -25.09 -2.05 16.61
C ARG A 378 -25.13 -3.55 16.36
N HIS A 379 -23.99 -4.15 16.06
CA HIS A 379 -23.84 -5.55 15.70
C HIS A 379 -22.80 -6.22 16.61
N PRO A 380 -23.13 -6.42 17.91
CA PRO A 380 -22.20 -7.02 18.86
C PRO A 380 -21.86 -8.50 18.54
N GLY A 381 -22.56 -9.11 17.57
CA GLY A 381 -22.31 -10.46 17.08
C GLY A 381 -21.21 -10.58 16.03
N ILE A 382 -20.61 -9.47 15.57
CA ILE A 382 -19.51 -9.49 14.59
C ILE A 382 -18.34 -10.31 15.14
N GLU A 383 -18.01 -11.41 14.47
CA GLU A 383 -16.91 -12.31 14.85
C GLU A 383 -15.58 -11.94 14.19
N PHE A 384 -15.61 -11.29 13.02
CA PHE A 384 -14.43 -10.80 12.31
C PHE A 384 -14.77 -9.69 11.30
N ILE A 385 -13.74 -8.99 10.82
CA ILE A 385 -13.84 -7.86 9.89
C ILE A 385 -13.05 -8.16 8.61
N LEU A 386 -13.68 -7.98 7.46
CA LEU A 386 -13.08 -8.03 6.14
C LEU A 386 -12.89 -6.62 5.59
N LEU A 387 -11.68 -6.29 5.14
CA LEU A 387 -11.38 -4.98 4.55
C LEU A 387 -10.85 -5.13 3.11
N ALA A 388 -11.59 -4.61 2.12
CA ALA A 388 -11.30 -4.84 0.70
C ALA A 388 -10.29 -3.86 0.08
N GLY A 389 -9.16 -3.64 0.76
CA GLY A 389 -8.04 -2.86 0.22
C GLY A 389 -8.24 -1.34 0.25
N ASP A 390 -7.18 -0.61 -0.10
CA ASP A 390 -7.08 0.85 0.05
C ASP A 390 -7.45 1.28 1.48
N LEU A 391 -6.76 0.70 2.45
CA LEU A 391 -6.97 1.00 3.87
C LEU A 391 -6.51 2.41 4.22
N VAL A 392 -5.54 2.90 3.46
CA VAL A 392 -4.94 4.23 3.57
C VAL A 392 -4.68 4.81 2.20
N ASP A 393 -4.72 6.14 2.06
CA ASP A 393 -4.39 6.79 0.77
C ASP A 393 -2.92 6.60 0.36
N ARG A 394 -2.00 6.41 1.30
CA ARG A 394 -0.57 6.24 0.97
C ARG A 394 0.02 5.08 1.76
N GLY A 395 0.06 3.91 1.12
CA GLY A 395 0.53 2.65 1.70
C GLY A 395 1.94 2.66 2.26
N ASN A 396 2.84 3.53 1.76
CA ASN A 396 4.20 3.65 2.27
C ASN A 396 4.47 4.93 3.07
N GLU A 397 3.42 5.65 3.46
CA GLU A 397 3.50 6.80 4.34
C GLU A 397 2.93 6.46 5.73
N ARG A 398 3.83 6.26 6.70
CA ARG A 398 3.48 5.73 8.02
C ARG A 398 2.44 6.55 8.78
N THR A 399 2.37 7.87 8.59
CA THR A 399 1.37 8.72 9.24
C THR A 399 -0.07 8.36 8.85
N ASN A 400 -0.29 7.84 7.64
CA ASN A 400 -1.62 7.40 7.23
C ASN A 400 -2.05 6.16 8.03
N TRP A 401 -1.14 5.22 8.23
CA TRP A 401 -1.37 4.03 9.05
C TRP A 401 -1.54 4.36 10.53
N ASP A 402 -0.74 5.30 11.03
CA ASP A 402 -0.88 5.80 12.39
C ASP A 402 -2.28 6.39 12.63
N HIS A 403 -2.82 7.14 11.67
CA HIS A 403 -4.19 7.63 11.73
C HIS A 403 -5.22 6.50 11.59
N PHE A 404 -5.01 5.54 10.70
CA PHE A 404 -5.91 4.41 10.50
C PHE A 404 -6.05 3.57 11.79
N PHE A 405 -4.93 3.17 12.41
CA PHE A 405 -4.96 2.41 13.65
C PHE A 405 -5.53 3.20 14.83
N LEU A 406 -5.25 4.50 14.93
CA LEU A 406 -5.86 5.36 15.95
C LEU A 406 -7.40 5.36 15.87
N ARG A 407 -7.97 5.16 14.69
CA ARG A 407 -9.43 5.16 14.47
C ARG A 407 -10.08 3.79 14.69
N ALA A 408 -9.27 2.75 14.82
CA ALA A 408 -9.72 1.37 14.97
C ALA A 408 -9.25 0.69 16.27
N GLU A 409 -8.51 1.41 17.13
CA GLU A 409 -7.79 0.87 18.28
C GLU A 409 -8.66 -0.03 19.18
N GLU A 410 -9.84 0.43 19.59
CA GLU A 410 -10.73 -0.31 20.51
C GLU A 410 -11.31 -1.60 19.90
N ILE A 411 -11.27 -1.74 18.57
CA ILE A 411 -11.94 -2.81 17.84
C ILE A 411 -10.93 -3.83 17.32
N PHE A 412 -9.82 -3.38 16.72
CA PHE A 412 -8.81 -4.27 16.13
C PHE A 412 -8.02 -5.06 17.18
N GLU A 413 -8.01 -4.59 18.42
CA GLU A 413 -7.47 -5.33 19.55
C GLU A 413 -8.43 -6.39 20.11
N ARG A 414 -9.64 -6.55 19.54
CA ARG A 414 -10.68 -7.48 20.04
C ARG A 414 -11.22 -8.41 18.97
N ILE A 415 -11.40 -7.88 17.76
CA ILE A 415 -12.01 -8.58 16.64
C ILE A 415 -10.93 -8.87 15.59
N PRO A 416 -10.80 -10.13 15.13
CA PRO A 416 -9.94 -10.49 14.01
C PRO A 416 -10.24 -9.65 12.75
N VAL A 417 -9.19 -9.09 12.15
CA VAL A 417 -9.25 -8.31 10.91
C VAL A 417 -8.48 -9.04 9.82
N MET A 418 -9.16 -9.27 8.69
CA MET A 418 -8.64 -9.97 7.52
C MET A 418 -8.71 -9.02 6.30
N PRO A 419 -7.72 -8.14 6.10
CA PRO A 419 -7.71 -7.22 4.98
C PRO A 419 -7.13 -7.87 3.70
N CYS A 420 -7.52 -7.36 2.53
CA CYS A 420 -6.71 -7.50 1.31
C CYS A 420 -5.92 -6.23 1.03
N VAL A 421 -4.97 -6.30 0.12
CA VAL A 421 -4.26 -5.13 -0.42
C VAL A 421 -5.06 -4.49 -1.56
N GLY A 422 -5.05 -3.16 -1.62
CA GLY A 422 -5.47 -2.37 -2.77
C GLY A 422 -4.28 -1.75 -3.49
N ASN A 423 -4.54 -0.88 -4.47
CA ASN A 423 -3.46 -0.24 -5.22
C ASN A 423 -2.75 0.85 -4.38
N HIS A 424 -3.42 1.44 -3.41
CA HIS A 424 -2.81 2.45 -2.52
C HIS A 424 -1.79 1.84 -1.55
N GLU A 425 -1.95 0.57 -1.15
CA GLU A 425 -0.92 -0.17 -0.39
C GLU A 425 0.39 -0.32 -1.16
N TYR A 426 0.33 -0.40 -2.51
CA TYR A 426 1.49 -0.63 -3.38
C TYR A 426 2.26 0.64 -3.76
N LEU A 427 1.70 1.83 -3.54
CA LEU A 427 2.30 3.08 -3.98
C LEU A 427 3.71 3.27 -3.41
N ASP A 428 4.64 3.66 -4.27
CA ASP A 428 6.06 3.95 -4.01
C ASP A 428 6.96 2.72 -3.74
N GLN A 429 6.59 1.77 -2.86
CA GLN A 429 7.47 0.66 -2.43
C GLN A 429 6.78 -0.70 -2.28
N GLY A 430 5.73 -0.97 -3.06
CA GLY A 430 4.91 -2.18 -2.88
C GLY A 430 4.24 -2.23 -1.50
N PRO A 431 3.63 -3.34 -1.08
CA PRO A 431 2.84 -3.42 0.15
C PRO A 431 3.71 -3.57 1.42
N ARG A 432 4.86 -2.89 1.49
CA ARG A 432 5.88 -3.06 2.53
C ARG A 432 5.34 -2.79 3.95
N LEU A 433 4.67 -1.66 4.16
CA LEU A 433 4.13 -1.31 5.48
C LEU A 433 2.93 -2.19 5.83
N TYR A 434 2.02 -2.45 4.89
CA TYR A 434 0.91 -3.39 5.06
C TYR A 434 1.40 -4.74 5.63
N ARG A 435 2.40 -5.34 4.99
CA ARG A 435 3.01 -6.62 5.41
C ARG A 435 3.73 -6.55 6.76
N SER A 436 4.08 -5.35 7.22
CA SER A 436 4.71 -5.13 8.52
C SER A 436 3.68 -4.96 9.64
N PHE A 437 2.42 -4.65 9.29
CA PHE A 437 1.38 -4.32 10.26
C PHE A 437 0.39 -5.45 10.49
N PHE A 438 0.13 -6.29 9.49
CA PHE A 438 -0.80 -7.41 9.61
C PHE A 438 -0.06 -8.75 9.64
N ALA A 439 -0.44 -9.62 10.58
CA ALA A 439 0.03 -11.00 10.69
C ALA A 439 -1.03 -11.93 10.10
N LEU A 440 -0.97 -12.17 8.79
CA LEU A 440 -2.00 -12.88 8.04
C LEU A 440 -1.58 -14.32 7.69
N PRO A 441 -2.53 -15.20 7.34
CA PRO A 441 -2.21 -16.57 6.97
C PRO A 441 -1.24 -16.63 5.79
N ARG A 442 -0.41 -17.67 5.80
CA ARG A 442 0.74 -17.83 4.90
C ARG A 442 0.55 -18.98 3.91
N ASN A 443 -0.71 -19.32 3.61
CA ASN A 443 -1.15 -20.46 2.80
C ASN A 443 -1.49 -20.09 1.34
N GLY A 444 -1.03 -18.93 0.87
CA GLY A 444 -1.14 -18.49 -0.53
C GLY A 444 -0.22 -19.23 -1.50
N PRO A 445 -0.25 -18.87 -2.80
CA PRO A 445 0.66 -19.39 -3.81
C PRO A 445 2.13 -19.12 -3.43
N ALA A 446 3.00 -20.12 -3.56
CA ALA A 446 4.41 -20.01 -3.15
C ALA A 446 5.21 -18.90 -3.84
N ALA A 447 4.81 -18.50 -5.05
CA ALA A 447 5.46 -17.44 -5.83
C ALA A 447 4.92 -16.02 -5.51
N ILE A 448 3.98 -15.89 -4.58
CA ILE A 448 3.48 -14.61 -4.07
C ILE A 448 3.90 -14.48 -2.61
N GLU A 449 4.25 -13.28 -2.19
CA GLU A 449 4.67 -13.11 -0.80
C GLU A 449 3.56 -13.43 0.20
N PRO A 450 3.90 -14.09 1.34
CA PRO A 450 2.90 -14.50 2.32
C PRO A 450 2.07 -13.34 2.87
N GLY A 451 0.79 -13.61 3.14
CA GLY A 451 -0.17 -12.64 3.68
C GLY A 451 -0.83 -11.72 2.65
N LEU A 452 -0.45 -11.79 1.38
CA LEU A 452 -1.11 -11.05 0.29
C LEU A 452 -2.26 -11.83 -0.36
N VAL A 453 -2.10 -13.15 -0.42
CA VAL A 453 -3.09 -14.10 -0.91
C VAL A 453 -3.18 -15.22 0.12
N TYR A 454 -4.39 -15.54 0.57
CA TYR A 454 -4.60 -16.52 1.62
C TYR A 454 -6.06 -16.99 1.67
N HIS A 455 -6.31 -18.08 2.38
CA HIS A 455 -7.66 -18.55 2.65
C HIS A 455 -7.81 -18.98 4.12
N PHE A 456 -9.05 -19.02 4.59
CA PHE A 456 -9.40 -19.58 5.90
C PHE A 456 -10.84 -20.10 5.87
N GLU A 457 -11.17 -21.03 6.78
CA GLU A 457 -12.51 -21.56 6.94
C GLU A 457 -12.97 -21.37 8.39
N THR A 458 -14.22 -20.94 8.58
CA THR A 458 -14.83 -20.88 9.90
C THR A 458 -16.30 -21.24 9.83
N GLY A 459 -16.73 -22.10 10.75
CA GLY A 459 -18.04 -22.74 10.72
C GLY A 459 -18.29 -23.50 9.41
N SER A 460 -19.26 -23.05 8.63
CA SER A 460 -19.62 -23.63 7.32
C SER A 460 -19.09 -22.83 6.12
N ALA A 461 -18.28 -21.80 6.36
CA ALA A 461 -17.91 -20.80 5.36
C ALA A 461 -16.42 -20.83 5.01
N PHE A 462 -16.13 -20.73 3.72
CA PHE A 462 -14.80 -20.56 3.15
C PHE A 462 -14.60 -19.14 2.68
N PHE A 463 -13.43 -18.59 2.97
CA PHE A 463 -13.00 -17.26 2.53
C PHE A 463 -11.66 -17.37 1.83
N ALA A 464 -11.54 -16.77 0.65
CA ALA A 464 -10.25 -16.51 0.00
C ALA A 464 -10.04 -15.01 -0.18
N VAL A 465 -8.80 -14.58 0.03
CA VAL A 465 -8.34 -13.21 -0.21
C VAL A 465 -7.30 -13.25 -1.32
N LEU A 466 -7.50 -12.42 -2.36
CA LEU A 466 -6.63 -12.34 -3.53
C LEU A 466 -5.97 -10.96 -3.65
N ASP A 467 -4.81 -10.91 -4.30
CA ASP A 467 -4.08 -9.69 -4.61
C ASP A 467 -4.36 -9.26 -6.05
N SER A 468 -5.40 -8.44 -6.19
CA SER A 468 -5.79 -7.88 -7.48
C SER A 468 -4.81 -6.83 -8.02
N THR A 469 -4.05 -6.14 -7.17
CA THR A 469 -3.08 -5.12 -7.61
C THR A 469 -1.93 -5.77 -8.38
N LEU A 470 -1.42 -6.88 -7.85
CA LEU A 470 -0.43 -7.69 -8.54
C LEU A 470 -1.02 -8.33 -9.82
N ALA A 471 -2.27 -8.80 -9.77
CA ALA A 471 -2.90 -9.45 -10.91
C ALA A 471 -3.21 -8.49 -12.08
N VAL A 472 -3.56 -7.23 -11.80
CA VAL A 472 -3.78 -6.19 -12.83
C VAL A 472 -2.45 -5.76 -13.46
N SER A 473 -1.36 -5.76 -12.70
CA SER A 473 -0.03 -5.39 -13.21
C SER A 473 0.70 -6.54 -13.93
N ASP A 474 0.42 -7.80 -13.58
CA ASP A 474 0.99 -8.99 -14.23
C ASP A 474 -0.08 -10.08 -14.50
N PRO A 475 -0.44 -10.33 -15.77
CA PRO A 475 -1.35 -11.41 -16.15
C PRO A 475 -0.88 -12.83 -15.77
N ARG A 476 0.41 -13.04 -15.50
CA ARG A 476 0.91 -14.31 -14.95
C ARG A 476 0.49 -14.46 -13.49
N ALA A 477 0.53 -13.39 -12.70
CA ALA A 477 0.07 -13.39 -11.32
C ALA A 477 -1.44 -13.64 -11.25
N ALA A 478 -2.23 -13.08 -12.17
CA ALA A 478 -3.67 -13.37 -12.26
C ALA A 478 -3.95 -14.87 -12.45
N ARG A 479 -3.23 -15.54 -13.37
CA ARG A 479 -3.36 -16.98 -13.61
C ARG A 479 -2.89 -17.84 -12.44
N LEU A 480 -1.74 -17.49 -11.85
CA LEU A 480 -1.21 -18.20 -10.68
C LEU A 480 -2.21 -18.20 -9.51
N GLN A 481 -2.83 -17.05 -9.23
CA GLN A 481 -3.86 -16.94 -8.19
C GLN A 481 -5.12 -17.72 -8.54
N ALA A 482 -5.52 -17.75 -9.83
CA ALA A 482 -6.67 -18.53 -10.29
C ALA A 482 -6.46 -20.04 -10.10
N GLU A 483 -5.28 -20.56 -10.47
CA GLU A 483 -4.92 -21.97 -10.31
C GLU A 483 -4.87 -22.38 -8.84
N TRP A 484 -4.27 -21.55 -7.99
CA TRP A 484 -4.27 -21.77 -6.54
C TRP A 484 -5.68 -21.75 -5.96
N LEU A 485 -6.50 -20.77 -6.36
CA LEU A 485 -7.88 -20.66 -5.88
C LEU A 485 -8.71 -21.87 -6.29
N ASP A 486 -8.56 -22.34 -7.54
CA ASP A 486 -9.21 -23.55 -8.04
C ASP A 486 -8.87 -24.77 -7.19
N ALA A 487 -7.59 -24.92 -6.81
CA ALA A 487 -7.11 -26.02 -5.98
C ALA A 487 -7.69 -25.98 -4.56
N VAL A 488 -7.64 -24.83 -3.88
CA VAL A 488 -8.14 -24.71 -2.49
C VAL A 488 -9.66 -24.83 -2.42
N LEU A 489 -10.41 -24.27 -3.39
CA LEU A 489 -11.86 -24.43 -3.44
C LEU A 489 -12.28 -25.86 -3.79
N SER A 490 -11.51 -26.58 -4.62
CA SER A 490 -11.75 -28.00 -4.90
C SER A 490 -11.58 -28.88 -3.66
N GLY A 491 -10.71 -28.48 -2.72
CA GLY A 491 -10.49 -29.17 -1.45
C GLY A 491 -11.52 -28.82 -0.36
N SER A 492 -12.25 -27.71 -0.51
CA SER A 492 -13.17 -27.21 0.50
C SER A 492 -14.53 -27.90 0.45
N ARG A 493 -15.11 -28.17 1.63
CA ARG A 493 -16.49 -28.65 1.80
C ARG A 493 -17.43 -27.56 2.32
N ALA A 494 -16.96 -26.32 2.40
CA ALA A 494 -17.75 -25.20 2.90
C ALA A 494 -19.04 -25.02 2.08
N HIS A 495 -20.14 -24.78 2.79
CA HIS A 495 -21.44 -24.52 2.18
C HIS A 495 -21.50 -23.13 1.58
N TRP A 496 -20.92 -22.14 2.26
CA TRP A 496 -20.82 -20.75 1.82
C TRP A 496 -19.40 -20.42 1.39
N LYS A 497 -19.26 -19.71 0.27
CA LYS A 497 -17.97 -19.39 -0.34
C LYS A 497 -17.89 -17.92 -0.66
N PHE A 498 -16.87 -17.27 -0.13
CA PHE A 498 -16.59 -15.86 -0.30
C PHE A 498 -15.19 -15.67 -0.89
N VAL A 499 -15.07 -14.73 -1.82
CA VAL A 499 -13.77 -14.29 -2.32
C VAL A 499 -13.68 -12.77 -2.18
N MET A 500 -12.60 -12.27 -1.61
CA MET A 500 -12.37 -10.83 -1.43
C MET A 500 -11.12 -10.37 -2.17
N PHE A 501 -11.23 -9.27 -2.91
CA PHE A 501 -10.10 -8.58 -3.53
C PHE A 501 -10.48 -7.17 -3.98
N HIS A 502 -9.49 -6.29 -4.10
CA HIS A 502 -9.72 -4.86 -4.26
C HIS A 502 -10.37 -4.44 -5.60
N HIS A 503 -9.77 -4.74 -6.76
CA HIS A 503 -10.23 -4.21 -8.07
C HIS A 503 -11.46 -4.95 -8.64
N PRO A 504 -12.59 -4.28 -8.91
CA PRO A 504 -13.80 -4.87 -9.49
C PRO A 504 -13.57 -5.62 -10.81
N VAL A 505 -14.13 -6.84 -10.89
CA VAL A 505 -14.28 -7.54 -12.18
C VAL A 505 -15.55 -7.10 -12.92
N TYR A 506 -16.50 -6.47 -12.23
CA TYR A 506 -17.64 -5.76 -12.79
C TYR A 506 -17.67 -4.34 -12.22
N PRO A 507 -16.99 -3.38 -12.87
CA PRO A 507 -16.77 -2.05 -12.30
C PRO A 507 -18.00 -1.14 -12.35
N SER A 508 -18.00 -0.10 -11.52
CA SER A 508 -18.98 1.00 -11.50
C SER A 508 -18.81 1.95 -12.69
N HIS A 509 -17.61 2.02 -13.28
CA HIS A 509 -17.29 2.92 -14.39
C HIS A 509 -16.51 2.20 -15.52
N PRO A 510 -16.84 2.41 -16.82
CA PRO A 510 -16.21 1.70 -17.94
C PRO A 510 -14.69 1.87 -18.05
N SER A 511 -14.17 3.04 -17.67
CA SER A 511 -12.72 3.31 -17.71
C SER A 511 -11.90 2.51 -16.69
N ARG A 512 -12.57 1.76 -15.80
CA ARG A 512 -11.97 0.95 -14.74
C ARG A 512 -12.11 -0.55 -15.01
N ASP A 513 -12.44 -0.94 -16.24
CA ASP A 513 -12.61 -2.34 -16.58
C ASP A 513 -11.29 -3.13 -16.51
N ASN A 514 -11.38 -4.34 -15.96
CA ASN A 514 -10.25 -5.26 -15.76
C ASN A 514 -10.52 -6.58 -16.51
N PRO A 515 -10.49 -6.58 -17.86
CA PRO A 515 -10.93 -7.73 -18.65
C PRO A 515 -10.03 -8.97 -18.49
N GLU A 516 -8.72 -8.80 -18.27
CA GLU A 516 -7.82 -9.93 -18.00
C GLU A 516 -8.11 -10.58 -16.64
N LEU A 517 -8.38 -9.76 -15.63
CA LEU A 517 -8.77 -10.22 -14.30
C LEU A 517 -10.08 -11.01 -14.37
N ARG A 518 -11.09 -10.43 -15.06
CA ARG A 518 -12.38 -11.09 -15.30
C ARG A 518 -12.20 -12.43 -16.01
N ARG A 519 -11.38 -12.50 -17.06
CA ARG A 519 -11.09 -13.73 -17.81
C ARG A 519 -10.42 -14.80 -16.95
N ALA A 520 -9.50 -14.41 -16.07
CA ALA A 520 -8.76 -15.36 -15.25
C ALA A 520 -9.59 -15.90 -14.09
N TRP A 521 -10.37 -15.05 -13.41
CA TRP A 521 -10.95 -15.38 -12.11
C TRP A 521 -12.43 -15.78 -12.15
N VAL A 522 -13.26 -15.14 -12.98
CA VAL A 522 -14.71 -15.44 -13.05
C VAL A 522 -15.00 -16.90 -13.38
N PRO A 523 -14.27 -17.58 -14.30
CA PRO A 523 -14.50 -19.00 -14.54
C PRO A 523 -14.30 -19.89 -13.31
N ILE A 524 -13.38 -19.53 -12.41
CA ILE A 524 -13.14 -20.25 -11.15
C ILE A 524 -14.30 -20.00 -10.18
N PHE A 525 -14.78 -18.76 -10.08
CA PHE A 525 -15.94 -18.41 -9.26
C PHE A 525 -17.19 -19.18 -9.70
N ASP A 526 -17.46 -19.21 -11.00
CA ASP A 526 -18.58 -19.94 -11.60
C ASP A 526 -18.46 -21.46 -11.39
N LYS A 527 -17.25 -22.03 -11.59
CA LYS A 527 -16.96 -23.46 -11.40
C LYS A 527 -17.28 -23.90 -9.97
N HIS A 528 -16.87 -23.10 -8.99
CA HIS A 528 -16.99 -23.44 -7.56
C HIS A 528 -18.25 -22.91 -6.89
N ARG A 529 -19.09 -22.17 -7.64
CA ARG A 529 -20.31 -21.52 -7.15
C ARG A 529 -20.01 -20.62 -5.94
N VAL A 530 -19.06 -19.71 -6.10
CA VAL A 530 -18.81 -18.66 -5.11
C VAL A 530 -20.08 -17.84 -4.93
N ASP A 531 -20.46 -17.54 -3.68
CA ASP A 531 -21.70 -16.84 -3.37
C ASP A 531 -21.56 -15.34 -3.56
N LEU A 532 -20.61 -14.77 -2.81
CA LEU A 532 -20.31 -13.34 -2.84
C LEU A 532 -18.83 -13.13 -3.16
N VAL A 533 -18.58 -12.18 -4.06
CA VAL A 533 -17.27 -11.59 -4.30
C VAL A 533 -17.28 -10.16 -3.75
N LEU A 534 -16.40 -9.88 -2.78
CA LEU A 534 -16.36 -8.64 -2.00
C LEU A 534 -15.20 -7.76 -2.46
N GLN A 535 -15.48 -6.51 -2.84
CA GLN A 535 -14.56 -5.66 -3.60
C GLN A 535 -14.53 -4.20 -3.14
N GLY A 536 -13.57 -3.43 -3.64
CA GLY A 536 -13.41 -2.02 -3.32
C GLY A 536 -13.16 -1.19 -4.57
N HIS A 537 -12.21 -0.26 -4.51
CA HIS A 537 -11.57 0.50 -5.59
C HIS A 537 -12.43 1.56 -6.28
N ASP A 538 -13.71 1.29 -6.49
CA ASP A 538 -14.52 2.06 -7.44
C ASP A 538 -15.22 3.27 -6.81
N HIS A 539 -15.02 3.51 -5.51
CA HIS A 539 -15.53 4.67 -4.78
C HIS A 539 -17.03 4.95 -5.00
N ALA A 540 -17.79 3.88 -5.19
CA ALA A 540 -19.23 3.87 -5.31
C ALA A 540 -19.71 2.52 -4.76
N TYR A 541 -20.93 2.50 -4.23
CA TYR A 541 -21.56 1.25 -3.86
C TYR A 541 -22.15 0.59 -5.10
N LEU A 542 -21.85 -0.69 -5.32
CA LEU A 542 -22.43 -1.46 -6.42
C LEU A 542 -22.68 -2.89 -5.97
N ARG A 543 -23.88 -3.41 -6.26
CA ARG A 543 -24.16 -4.84 -6.21
C ARG A 543 -24.69 -5.30 -7.56
N THR A 544 -24.11 -6.36 -8.09
CA THR A 544 -24.58 -6.96 -9.34
C THR A 544 -25.84 -7.78 -9.10
N TYR A 545 -26.58 -8.06 -10.17
CA TYR A 545 -27.39 -9.28 -10.24
C TYR A 545 -26.48 -10.50 -10.00
N PRO A 546 -27.02 -11.69 -9.65
CA PRO A 546 -26.24 -12.91 -9.71
C PRO A 546 -25.70 -13.10 -11.13
N MET A 547 -24.40 -13.28 -11.30
CA MET A 547 -23.75 -13.39 -12.60
C MET A 547 -23.25 -14.81 -12.83
N ARG A 548 -23.41 -15.32 -14.05
CA ARG A 548 -22.80 -16.58 -14.49
C ARG A 548 -22.49 -16.53 -15.97
N GLY A 549 -21.31 -16.99 -16.38
CA GLY A 549 -20.88 -16.94 -17.78
C GLY A 549 -20.89 -15.51 -18.35
N GLY A 550 -20.67 -14.49 -17.51
CA GLY A 550 -20.72 -13.08 -17.89
C GLY A 550 -22.11 -12.48 -18.05
N SER A 551 -23.19 -13.22 -17.75
CA SER A 551 -24.58 -12.76 -17.92
C SER A 551 -25.35 -12.71 -16.60
N PRO A 552 -26.23 -11.71 -16.40
CA PRO A 552 -27.15 -11.67 -15.25
C PRO A 552 -28.07 -12.89 -15.22
N GLN A 553 -28.34 -13.40 -14.02
CA GLN A 553 -29.28 -14.47 -13.74
C GLN A 553 -30.48 -13.92 -12.98
N ALA A 554 -31.65 -14.55 -13.14
CA ALA A 554 -32.90 -14.05 -12.57
C ALA A 554 -33.04 -14.32 -11.06
N THR A 555 -32.36 -15.35 -10.53
CA THR A 555 -32.53 -15.77 -9.13
C THR A 555 -31.21 -15.82 -8.36
N ALA A 556 -31.27 -15.40 -7.09
CA ALA A 556 -30.15 -15.52 -6.16
C ALA A 556 -29.77 -17.00 -5.98
N GLY A 557 -28.48 -17.32 -6.11
CA GLY A 557 -27.96 -18.70 -6.04
C GLY A 557 -27.74 -19.40 -7.39
N GLU A 558 -28.18 -18.81 -8.51
CA GLU A 558 -27.88 -19.30 -9.87
C GLU A 558 -26.59 -18.72 -10.47
N GLY A 559 -25.96 -17.78 -9.76
CA GLY A 559 -24.70 -17.15 -10.13
C GLY A 559 -24.03 -16.49 -8.92
N THR A 560 -22.79 -16.04 -9.11
CA THR A 560 -22.01 -15.30 -8.11
C THR A 560 -22.45 -13.84 -8.09
N ILE A 561 -22.62 -13.26 -6.90
CA ILE A 561 -22.96 -11.84 -6.75
C ILE A 561 -21.69 -11.07 -6.40
N TYR A 562 -21.47 -9.95 -7.07
CA TYR A 562 -20.29 -9.11 -6.90
C TYR A 562 -20.70 -7.82 -6.22
N VAL A 563 -19.98 -7.44 -5.17
CA VAL A 563 -20.29 -6.29 -4.33
C VAL A 563 -19.06 -5.39 -4.24
N VAL A 564 -19.25 -4.11 -4.50
CA VAL A 564 -18.29 -3.04 -4.29
C VAL A 564 -18.75 -2.22 -3.08
N SER A 565 -17.84 -2.05 -2.13
CA SER A 565 -18.06 -1.22 -0.94
C SER A 565 -17.15 -0.01 -0.96
N VAL A 566 -17.64 1.11 -0.43
CA VAL A 566 -16.86 2.31 -0.14
C VAL A 566 -17.26 2.84 1.22
N ALA A 567 -16.29 2.97 2.12
CA ALA A 567 -16.47 3.48 3.47
C ALA A 567 -15.69 4.79 3.71
N GLY A 568 -14.83 5.22 2.79
CA GLY A 568 -14.19 6.53 2.83
C GLY A 568 -15.13 7.65 2.40
N ASP A 569 -14.57 8.86 2.24
CA ASP A 569 -15.29 10.08 1.85
C ASP A 569 -15.07 10.51 0.39
N LYS A 570 -14.34 9.69 -0.38
CA LYS A 570 -14.06 9.94 -1.79
C LYS A 570 -15.00 9.13 -2.66
N PHE A 571 -15.63 9.78 -3.62
CA PHE A 571 -16.66 9.20 -4.49
C PHE A 571 -16.40 9.47 -5.97
N TYR A 572 -16.81 8.52 -6.82
CA TYR A 572 -16.86 8.71 -8.27
C TYR A 572 -18.29 8.57 -8.79
N ASP A 573 -18.52 9.14 -9.98
CA ASP A 573 -19.76 8.92 -10.70
C ASP A 573 -19.86 7.46 -11.15
N GLN A 574 -21.07 6.91 -11.01
CA GLN A 574 -21.40 5.55 -11.44
C GLN A 574 -22.29 5.63 -12.68
N VAL A 575 -21.99 4.76 -13.65
CA VAL A 575 -22.82 4.61 -14.85
C VAL A 575 -23.69 3.36 -14.68
N GLN A 576 -24.97 3.43 -15.06
CA GLN A 576 -25.83 2.24 -15.03
C GLN A 576 -25.30 1.19 -16.03
N ARG A 577 -25.22 -0.07 -15.58
CA ARG A 577 -24.73 -1.21 -16.38
C ARG A 577 -25.75 -2.34 -16.31
N GLU A 578 -25.76 -3.19 -17.33
CA GLU A 578 -26.70 -4.33 -17.42
C GLU A 578 -26.56 -5.32 -16.26
N TYR A 579 -25.37 -5.41 -15.67
CA TYR A 579 -25.11 -6.26 -14.51
C TYR A 579 -25.46 -5.59 -13.17
N THR A 580 -25.71 -4.28 -13.12
CA THR A 580 -25.95 -3.55 -11.87
C THR A 580 -27.40 -3.73 -11.41
N GLU A 581 -27.58 -4.37 -10.26
CA GLU A 581 -28.90 -4.47 -9.61
C GLU A 581 -29.12 -3.29 -8.65
N VAL A 582 -28.11 -2.94 -7.86
CA VAL A 582 -28.15 -1.78 -6.95
C VAL A 582 -26.87 -0.97 -7.12
N GLY A 583 -27.00 0.36 -7.19
CA GLY A 583 -25.89 1.28 -7.31
C GLY A 583 -26.15 2.56 -6.51
N LEU A 584 -25.17 3.03 -5.75
CA LEU A 584 -25.26 4.29 -5.01
C LEU A 584 -23.94 5.07 -5.12
N THR A 585 -24.04 6.36 -5.40
CA THR A 585 -22.92 7.30 -5.42
C THR A 585 -23.01 8.26 -4.24
N GLY A 586 -21.88 8.80 -3.78
CA GLY A 586 -21.87 9.80 -2.71
C GLY A 586 -22.35 9.30 -1.35
N THR A 587 -22.51 7.99 -1.17
CA THR A 587 -23.05 7.39 0.04
C THR A 587 -22.04 6.41 0.62
N PRO A 588 -21.35 6.76 1.72
CA PRO A 588 -20.47 5.83 2.39
C PRO A 588 -21.30 4.75 3.10
N THR A 589 -20.82 3.52 3.10
CA THR A 589 -21.56 2.38 3.65
C THR A 589 -20.66 1.45 4.47
N TYR A 590 -21.29 0.66 5.34
CA TYR A 590 -20.68 -0.54 5.92
C TYR A 590 -21.62 -1.72 5.72
N GLN A 591 -21.09 -2.95 5.64
CA GLN A 591 -21.89 -4.13 5.32
C GLN A 591 -21.83 -5.16 6.44
N THR A 592 -22.98 -5.66 6.86
CA THR A 592 -23.04 -6.87 7.71
C THR A 592 -23.52 -8.06 6.90
N ILE A 593 -22.83 -9.18 7.09
CA ILE A 593 -23.17 -10.45 6.46
C ILE A 593 -23.37 -11.48 7.58
N GLU A 594 -24.54 -12.08 7.58
CA GLU A 594 -24.98 -13.06 8.55
C GLU A 594 -25.21 -14.40 7.84
N ILE A 595 -24.58 -15.45 8.34
CA ILE A 595 -24.81 -16.84 7.92
C ILE A 595 -25.59 -17.51 9.04
N ASP A 596 -26.73 -18.09 8.69
CA ASP A 596 -27.51 -18.97 9.54
C ASP A 596 -27.58 -20.36 8.90
N ASP A 597 -26.76 -21.29 9.41
CA ASP A 597 -26.73 -22.67 8.93
C ASP A 597 -27.97 -23.48 9.34
N VAL A 598 -28.71 -23.06 10.37
CA VAL A 598 -29.97 -23.73 10.76
C VAL A 598 -31.02 -23.48 9.69
N GLU A 599 -31.08 -22.25 9.19
CA GLU A 599 -32.05 -21.84 8.17
C GLU A 599 -31.50 -21.93 6.74
N ASN A 600 -30.25 -22.40 6.58
CA ASN A 600 -29.48 -22.38 5.32
C ASN A 600 -29.60 -21.04 4.59
N ARG A 601 -29.44 -19.95 5.35
CA ARG A 601 -29.70 -18.59 4.90
C ARG A 601 -28.49 -17.69 5.12
N LEU A 602 -28.13 -16.96 4.09
CA LEU A 602 -27.18 -15.85 4.14
C LEU A 602 -27.95 -14.55 3.99
N THR A 603 -27.73 -13.60 4.89
CA THR A 603 -28.31 -12.24 4.82
C THR A 603 -27.20 -11.21 4.72
N TYR A 604 -27.21 -10.43 3.65
CA TYR A 604 -26.33 -9.30 3.42
C TYR A 604 -27.14 -8.00 3.61
N ARG A 605 -26.56 -7.03 4.31
CA ARG A 605 -27.14 -5.69 4.52
C ARG A 605 -26.07 -4.63 4.34
N ALA A 606 -26.33 -3.61 3.52
CA ALA A 606 -25.54 -2.40 3.45
C ALA A 606 -26.22 -1.29 4.26
N TRP A 607 -25.45 -0.62 5.11
CA TRP A 607 -25.92 0.38 6.05
C TRP A 607 -25.31 1.75 5.75
N THR A 608 -26.12 2.80 5.84
CA THR A 608 -25.64 4.20 5.80
C THR A 608 -25.20 4.67 7.18
N ASP A 609 -24.59 5.86 7.24
CA ASP A 609 -24.28 6.55 8.51
C ASP A 609 -25.53 6.90 9.33
N ALA A 610 -26.68 7.08 8.66
CA ALA A 610 -27.97 7.32 9.31
C ALA A 610 -28.60 6.05 9.88
N ALA A 611 -27.86 4.93 9.89
CA ALA A 611 -28.29 3.64 10.39
C ALA A 611 -29.43 2.99 9.57
N GLU A 612 -29.68 3.48 8.37
CA GLU A 612 -30.68 3.00 7.41
C GLU A 612 -30.11 1.86 6.56
N ILE A 613 -30.98 0.94 6.12
CA ILE A 613 -30.61 -0.12 5.17
C ILE A 613 -30.63 0.46 3.77
N ALA A 614 -29.45 0.67 3.20
CA ALA A 614 -29.28 1.13 1.81
C ALA A 614 -29.53 0.01 0.80
N ASP A 615 -29.20 -1.23 1.17
CA ASP A 615 -29.43 -2.43 0.37
C ASP A 615 -29.55 -3.67 1.25
N ARG A 616 -30.34 -4.65 0.79
CA ARG A 616 -30.51 -5.95 1.45
C ARG A 616 -30.61 -7.06 0.42
N LEU A 617 -29.90 -8.16 0.69
CA LEU A 617 -29.95 -9.39 -0.07
C LEU A 617 -30.08 -10.58 0.87
N VAL A 618 -30.90 -11.56 0.49
CA VAL A 618 -31.03 -12.84 1.18
C VAL A 618 -30.80 -13.96 0.17
N ILE A 619 -29.88 -14.88 0.49
CA ILE A 619 -29.62 -16.10 -0.28
C ILE A 619 -30.04 -17.29 0.58
N THR A 620 -30.90 -18.15 0.04
CA THR A 620 -31.25 -19.43 0.66
C THR A 620 -30.75 -20.55 -0.23
N LYS A 621 -30.06 -21.52 0.36
CA LYS A 621 -29.61 -22.72 -0.33
C LYS A 621 -30.36 -23.95 0.19
N PRO A 622 -30.57 -24.96 -0.65
CA PRO A 622 -30.99 -26.26 -0.12
C PRO A 622 -29.90 -26.81 0.81
N ALA A 623 -30.31 -27.51 1.85
CA ALA A 623 -29.40 -28.26 2.71
C ALA A 623 -28.51 -29.19 1.87
N VAL A 624 -27.25 -29.37 2.30
CA VAL A 624 -26.26 -30.20 1.60
C VAL A 624 -26.86 -31.58 1.29
N GLY A 625 -27.07 -31.89 0.00
CA GLY A 625 -27.62 -33.16 -0.47
C GLY A 625 -29.02 -33.13 -1.11
N GLN A 626 -29.70 -31.97 -1.20
CA GLN A 626 -30.98 -31.84 -1.93
C GLN A 626 -30.91 -30.82 -3.08
N ARG A 627 -31.71 -31.04 -4.14
CA ARG A 627 -31.82 -30.13 -5.30
C ARG A 627 -32.54 -28.82 -4.89
N PRO A 628 -32.25 -27.67 -5.54
CA PRO A 628 -32.72 -26.36 -5.08
C PRO A 628 -34.21 -26.13 -5.35
N VAL A 629 -34.89 -25.46 -4.41
CA VAL A 629 -36.21 -24.84 -4.60
C VAL A 629 -36.18 -23.40 -4.06
N VAL A 630 -36.17 -22.44 -4.99
CA VAL A 630 -36.66 -21.03 -4.98
C VAL A 630 -36.41 -20.10 -3.77
N ALA A 631 -35.72 -18.97 -4.03
CA ALA A 631 -35.67 -17.78 -3.16
C ALA A 631 -36.84 -16.81 -3.43
N ARG A 632 -37.38 -16.15 -2.39
CA ARG A 632 -38.42 -15.10 -2.49
C ARG A 632 -37.88 -13.72 -2.14
N ARG A 633 -38.35 -12.71 -2.88
CA ARG A 633 -38.18 -11.28 -2.62
C ARG A 633 -39.14 -10.83 -1.52
N GLU A 634 -38.64 -10.24 -0.44
CA GLU A 634 -39.48 -9.43 0.47
C GLU A 634 -39.27 -7.95 0.13
N LEU A 635 -40.31 -7.35 -0.46
CA LEU A 635 -40.43 -5.90 -0.59
C LEU A 635 -40.74 -5.35 0.80
N SER A 636 -39.85 -4.55 1.38
CA SER A 636 -40.21 -3.70 2.50
C SER A 636 -41.05 -2.54 1.96
N GLU A 637 -42.35 -2.55 2.24
CA GLU A 637 -43.14 -1.31 2.22
C GLU A 637 -42.58 -0.39 3.32
N VAL A 638 -41.90 0.66 2.91
CA VAL A 638 -41.58 1.80 3.78
C VAL A 638 -42.81 2.71 3.77
N ARG A 639 -43.42 2.91 4.93
CA ARG A 639 -44.24 4.08 5.23
C ARG A 639 -43.41 5.05 6.06
#